data_AF-A0A5J4YYE5-F1
#
_entry.id   AF-A0A5J4YYE5-F1
#
_cell.length_a   1.000
_cell.length_b   1.000
_cell.length_c   1.000
_cell.angle_alpha   90.00
_cell.angle_beta   90.00
_cell.angle_gamma   90.00
#
_symmetry.space_group_name_H-M   'P 1'
#
loop_
_entity.id
_entity.type
_entity.pdbx_description
1 polymer ?
#
loop_
_entity_poly.entity_id
_entity_poly.type
_entity_poly.pdbx_seq_one_letter_code
_entity_poly.pdbx_strand_id
1 'polypeptide(L)'
;MTSKRRASGLSEGQNSHDNSGVEKKKSRAVGLREMDGADGNGQMAPNGDGAALLPATAAASEYEMLPVGTGDNYKSFMMKKGFGPVNPLHDIPLWVDKEKGILNMIVEIPRWTNAKLELKTKEPLAPIVQDEKKGKKRYVHNVYPYKGYIWNYGCFPQTWEDPTQVHMETGALGDGDPLDVCEVGSEAGYVGQVKQVKVIGVLGMIDEGEMDWKVLVIDVKDPIAEKLNDKDDLYTLLPGLIHATFSWFRTYKVPDGKPLNMFAFREQVQTRDYAMEIVDECYHAWRKLINGKVQHKNHDVQNTTIDGSYKHIEVAQAQKIIDEESAKYGGPISALGAFKKGLQKTSSMLDMTEIDPPSFSEIAPTISMMTIKRFCTQQQRKFPHDSNDLSLLISEVGVACKCISAYISDHPHMSSAALTHFANSQLHASLSSSGLCCVIFSSESAEMPLEDGLDVGNYIVVFNPLMGTPGISMGNIFGVYYRKSAPGKPGDSSDLLQRTGYEQVAAGYCVFGPSAELVFSMGFGVHGFKLDRTSGHFVLSREHVRIPETGPVYSIDSSVLPNAPEGVNAFVAELEAEGSGRILRYEHNLVSDFHKVLINGGILMLPGPHKKDLAQFLSVAAPLAYIARHAGGRASVGKRPLLELSAWSLDMAVPLYVGSSMEVDRIEELTLGHVCHEKNRFDPDSLLAYNYPQTA
;
A
#
# COMPACT_ATOMS: atom_id res chain seq x y z
N MET A 1 -35.01 4.20 -64.59
CA MET A 1 -35.92 3.11 -64.98
C MET A 1 -36.69 2.66 -63.74
N THR A 2 -38.02 2.73 -63.83
CA THR A 2 -39.11 2.01 -63.12
C THR A 2 -38.73 0.78 -62.25
N SER A 3 -39.43 0.33 -61.20
CA SER A 3 -40.52 0.78 -60.31
C SER A 3 -40.94 -0.42 -59.41
N LYS A 4 -41.47 -0.17 -58.19
CA LYS A 4 -42.53 -0.94 -57.45
C LYS A 4 -42.16 -2.35 -56.88
N ARG A 5 -42.55 -2.84 -55.68
CA ARG A 5 -43.72 -2.76 -54.74
C ARG A 5 -43.23 -3.15 -53.29
N ARG A 6 -43.66 -2.55 -52.15
CA ARG A 6 -44.86 -2.78 -51.27
C ARG A 6 -45.07 -4.26 -50.83
N ALA A 7 -45.42 -4.67 -49.59
CA ALA A 7 -45.83 -3.99 -48.34
C ALA A 7 -45.95 -4.99 -47.12
N SER A 8 -46.05 -4.43 -45.90
CA SER A 8 -46.84 -4.83 -44.67
C SER A 8 -46.56 -6.16 -43.93
N GLY A 9 -46.61 -6.28 -42.59
CA GLY A 9 -46.95 -5.35 -41.49
C GLY A 9 -47.06 -6.06 -40.11
N LEU A 10 -47.25 -5.25 -39.05
CA LEU A 10 -47.83 -5.53 -37.68
C LEU A 10 -47.02 -6.45 -36.74
N SER A 11 -46.81 -6.18 -35.44
CA SER A 11 -47.65 -5.50 -34.44
C SER A 11 -46.83 -4.96 -33.23
N GLU A 12 -47.24 -3.79 -32.72
CA GLU A 12 -46.89 -3.24 -31.40
C GLU A 12 -48.03 -3.52 -30.42
N GLY A 13 -47.69 -3.72 -29.15
CA GLY A 13 -48.64 -3.76 -28.04
C GLY A 13 -48.04 -3.07 -26.81
N GLN A 14 -48.35 -1.78 -26.66
CA GLN A 14 -48.27 -1.05 -25.39
C GLN A 14 -49.64 -1.09 -24.71
N ASN A 15 -49.66 -1.24 -23.39
CA ASN A 15 -50.77 -0.76 -22.57
C ASN A 15 -50.24 -0.23 -21.24
N SER A 16 -50.52 1.04 -21.00
CA SER A 16 -50.41 1.77 -19.75
C SER A 16 -51.76 1.72 -19.00
N HIS A 17 -51.72 1.70 -17.67
CA HIS A 17 -52.81 2.23 -16.85
C HIS A 17 -52.29 2.65 -15.47
N ASP A 18 -52.39 3.95 -15.19
CA ASP A 18 -52.49 4.56 -13.86
C ASP A 18 -53.89 4.32 -13.26
N ASN A 19 -54.02 4.05 -11.96
CA ASN A 19 -54.38 5.08 -10.95
C ASN A 19 -54.61 4.49 -9.53
N SER A 20 -53.98 5.14 -8.54
CA SER A 20 -54.40 5.47 -7.15
C SER A 20 -55.31 4.54 -6.28
N GLY A 21 -54.92 4.30 -5.02
CA GLY A 21 -55.89 3.98 -3.94
C GLY A 21 -55.41 3.30 -2.64
N VAL A 22 -54.73 4.04 -1.75
CA VAL A 22 -54.98 4.18 -0.27
C VAL A 22 -55.05 2.94 0.68
N GLU A 23 -54.23 3.04 1.75
CA GLU A 23 -54.41 2.63 3.18
C GLU A 23 -53.73 1.38 3.82
N LYS A 24 -52.88 1.72 4.82
CA LYS A 24 -52.71 1.19 6.20
C LYS A 24 -51.77 0.00 6.53
N LYS A 25 -50.83 0.35 7.45
CA LYS A 25 -50.31 -0.39 8.63
C LYS A 25 -49.33 -1.55 8.33
N LYS A 26 -48.18 -1.71 9.00
CA LYS A 26 -47.83 -1.56 10.43
C LYS A 26 -46.31 -1.50 10.59
N SER A 27 -45.84 -0.59 11.43
CA SER A 27 -44.53 -0.66 12.09
C SER A 27 -44.53 -1.80 13.12
N ARG A 28 -43.39 -2.48 13.27
CA ARG A 28 -43.15 -3.39 14.40
C ARG A 28 -41.75 -3.18 14.95
N ALA A 29 -41.67 -2.31 15.95
CA ALA A 29 -40.60 -2.28 16.93
C ALA A 29 -40.90 -3.33 18.01
N VAL A 30 -39.88 -4.08 18.43
CA VAL A 30 -39.82 -4.89 19.65
C VAL A 30 -38.39 -4.64 20.15
N GLY A 31 -38.11 -4.06 21.32
CA GLY A 31 -38.82 -4.11 22.59
C GLY A 31 -38.03 -5.00 23.56
N LEU A 32 -36.80 -4.61 23.90
CA LEU A 32 -36.02 -5.21 25.00
C LEU A 32 -36.40 -4.49 26.29
N ARG A 33 -36.96 -5.25 27.24
CA ARG A 33 -37.28 -4.79 28.60
C ARG A 33 -36.07 -5.00 29.50
N GLU A 34 -35.65 -3.93 30.15
CA GLU A 34 -34.92 -3.96 31.43
C GLU A 34 -35.88 -4.31 32.58
N MET A 35 -35.35 -4.99 33.59
CA MET A 35 -35.89 -5.01 34.95
C MET A 35 -34.73 -4.97 35.95
N ASP A 36 -34.70 -3.88 36.70
CA ASP A 36 -33.87 -3.58 37.87
C ASP A 36 -34.27 -4.38 39.12
N GLY A 37 -33.35 -4.40 40.10
CA GLY A 37 -33.61 -4.54 41.54
C GLY A 37 -32.52 -5.35 42.26
N ALA A 38 -31.50 -4.71 42.88
CA ALA A 38 -31.48 -4.24 44.29
C ALA A 38 -31.27 -5.41 45.29
N ASP A 39 -30.46 -5.42 46.35
CA ASP A 39 -29.65 -4.48 47.13
C ASP A 39 -28.68 -5.33 47.99
N GLY A 40 -27.60 -4.77 48.57
CA GLY A 40 -26.86 -5.51 49.61
C GLY A 40 -25.51 -4.95 50.08
N ASN A 41 -25.57 -3.94 50.94
CA ASN A 41 -24.52 -3.16 51.60
C ASN A 41 -23.51 -3.92 52.51
N GLY A 42 -22.30 -3.36 52.70
CA GLY A 42 -21.40 -3.59 53.86
C GLY A 42 -19.89 -3.44 53.56
N GLN A 43 -19.27 -2.26 53.71
CA GLN A 43 -18.39 -1.81 54.85
C GLN A 43 -17.13 -2.69 55.08
N MET A 44 -15.87 -2.24 55.26
CA MET A 44 -15.20 -0.96 55.54
C MET A 44 -13.69 -1.09 55.17
N ALA A 45 -13.02 0.04 54.92
CA ALA A 45 -11.56 0.22 54.72
C ALA A 45 -10.77 0.21 56.06
N PRO A 46 -9.53 0.76 56.21
CA PRO A 46 -8.34 0.92 55.36
C PRO A 46 -7.03 0.46 56.09
N ASN A 47 -5.86 0.64 55.45
CA ASN A 47 -4.48 0.91 55.98
C ASN A 47 -3.47 0.27 55.00
N GLY A 48 -2.50 0.95 54.38
CA GLY A 48 -1.71 2.09 54.83
C GLY A 48 -0.36 1.58 55.34
N ASP A 49 0.62 1.44 54.45
CA ASP A 49 2.01 1.92 54.60
C ASP A 49 2.96 1.23 53.60
N GLY A 50 3.76 2.06 52.92
CA GLY A 50 4.60 1.67 51.81
C GLY A 50 5.95 1.09 52.21
N ALA A 51 6.55 0.34 51.28
CA ALA A 51 8.00 0.22 51.16
C ALA A 51 8.39 -0.26 49.75
N ALA A 52 9.31 0.50 49.16
CA ALA A 52 10.29 0.12 48.14
C ALA A 52 9.80 -0.21 46.71
N LEU A 53 9.94 0.80 45.85
CA LEU A 53 10.32 0.64 44.44
C LEU A 53 11.50 -0.34 44.31
N LEU A 54 11.27 -1.46 43.64
CA LEU A 54 12.32 -2.34 43.11
C LEU A 54 12.27 -2.32 41.58
N PRO A 55 13.42 -2.40 40.90
CA PRO A 55 13.57 -2.04 39.50
C PRO A 55 12.94 -3.07 38.56
N ALA A 56 12.51 -2.61 37.39
CA ALA A 56 12.08 -3.44 36.28
C ALA A 56 13.19 -4.44 35.90
N THR A 57 12.99 -5.71 36.25
CA THR A 57 13.78 -6.83 35.72
C THR A 57 12.81 -7.87 35.16
N ALA A 58 12.92 -8.09 33.83
CA ALA A 58 12.23 -9.04 32.96
C ALA A 58 11.34 -10.11 33.64
N ALA A 59 10.02 -10.00 33.45
CA ALA A 59 9.10 -11.10 33.69
C ALA A 59 9.32 -12.18 32.61
N ALA A 60 9.72 -13.38 33.01
CA ALA A 60 9.92 -14.51 32.12
C ALA A 60 8.57 -15.01 31.56
N SER A 61 8.52 -15.39 30.28
CA SER A 61 7.32 -15.94 29.62
C SER A 61 6.75 -17.16 30.38
N GLU A 62 5.41 -17.31 30.41
CA GLU A 62 4.68 -18.44 31.04
C GLU A 62 5.04 -19.80 30.39
N TYR A 63 5.46 -19.75 29.13
CA TYR A 63 5.80 -20.90 28.30
C TYR A 63 7.31 -20.93 27.99
N GLU A 64 7.88 -22.13 27.93
CA GLU A 64 9.28 -22.39 27.59
C GLU A 64 9.39 -23.58 26.62
N MET A 65 10.42 -23.55 25.76
CA MET A 65 10.68 -24.63 24.82
C MET A 65 11.66 -25.65 25.41
N LEU A 66 11.31 -26.94 25.31
CA LEU A 66 12.15 -28.08 25.65
C LEU A 66 12.64 -28.74 24.35
N PRO A 67 13.89 -28.50 23.92
CA PRO A 67 14.48 -29.21 22.80
C PRO A 67 14.84 -30.64 23.20
N VAL A 68 14.44 -31.59 22.38
CA VAL A 68 14.68 -33.03 22.51
C VAL A 68 15.38 -33.51 21.25
N GLY A 69 16.58 -34.10 21.39
CA GLY A 69 17.39 -34.61 20.29
C GLY A 69 18.82 -34.08 20.25
N THR A 70 19.56 -34.42 19.19
CA THR A 70 21.00 -34.11 19.08
C THR A 70 21.36 -33.48 17.73
N GLY A 71 22.24 -32.47 17.76
CA GLY A 71 22.69 -31.76 16.56
C GLY A 71 21.54 -31.07 15.81
N ASP A 72 21.50 -31.25 14.49
CA ASP A 72 20.44 -30.68 13.64
C ASP A 72 19.10 -31.45 13.76
N ASN A 73 19.07 -32.62 14.40
CA ASN A 73 17.87 -33.45 14.55
C ASN A 73 17.28 -33.31 15.95
N TYR A 74 16.56 -32.22 16.16
CA TYR A 74 15.83 -31.95 17.39
C TYR A 74 14.36 -31.61 17.13
N LYS A 75 13.52 -31.92 18.12
CA LYS A 75 12.13 -31.49 18.21
C LYS A 75 11.99 -30.58 19.43
N SER A 76 11.30 -29.46 19.30
CA SER A 76 11.10 -28.55 20.43
C SER A 76 9.66 -28.65 20.91
N PHE A 77 9.46 -29.17 22.12
CA PHE A 77 8.16 -29.27 22.77
C PHE A 77 7.89 -28.05 23.65
N MET A 78 6.63 -27.65 23.79
CA MET A 78 6.27 -26.53 24.64
C MET A 78 5.89 -26.97 26.05
N MET A 79 6.44 -26.27 27.04
CA MET A 79 6.22 -26.51 28.47
C MET A 79 5.57 -25.28 29.10
N LYS A 80 4.49 -25.48 29.85
CA LYS A 80 3.87 -24.45 30.67
C LYS A 80 4.44 -24.50 32.10
N LYS A 81 4.95 -23.37 32.59
CA LYS A 81 5.55 -23.27 33.93
C LYS A 81 4.60 -23.74 35.03
N GLY A 82 5.06 -24.68 35.85
CA GLY A 82 4.29 -25.23 36.97
C GLY A 82 3.15 -26.19 36.57
N PHE A 83 2.95 -26.46 35.28
CA PHE A 83 1.91 -27.38 34.78
C PHE A 83 2.52 -28.60 34.08
N GLY A 84 3.39 -28.41 33.09
CA GLY A 84 4.00 -29.50 32.31
C GLY A 84 3.87 -29.31 30.80
N PRO A 85 4.00 -30.40 30.01
CA PRO A 85 3.88 -30.36 28.56
C PRO A 85 2.52 -29.86 28.11
N VAL A 86 2.49 -29.03 27.07
CA VAL A 86 1.27 -28.50 26.44
C VAL A 86 1.37 -28.57 24.93
N ASN A 87 0.23 -28.72 24.25
CA ASN A 87 0.15 -28.57 22.80
C ASN A 87 -0.03 -27.07 22.47
N PRO A 88 0.96 -26.40 21.86
CA PRO A 88 0.90 -24.96 21.61
C PRO A 88 -0.29 -24.55 20.73
N LEU A 89 -0.72 -25.41 19.79
CA LEU A 89 -1.84 -25.11 18.90
C LEU A 89 -3.21 -25.14 19.59
N HIS A 90 -3.33 -25.79 20.76
CA HIS A 90 -4.63 -26.02 21.38
C HIS A 90 -4.69 -25.50 22.81
N ASP A 91 -3.63 -25.69 23.59
CA ASP A 91 -3.57 -25.35 25.00
C ASP A 91 -3.21 -23.87 25.26
N ILE A 92 -2.62 -23.18 24.28
CA ILE A 92 -2.46 -21.72 24.37
C ILE A 92 -3.78 -21.06 23.95
N PRO A 93 -4.38 -20.22 24.79
CA PRO A 93 -5.61 -19.53 24.40
C PRO A 93 -5.32 -18.54 23.26
N LEU A 94 -6.18 -18.52 22.24
CA LEU A 94 -6.09 -17.50 21.19
C LEU A 94 -6.23 -16.10 21.77
N TRP A 95 -7.22 -15.91 22.65
CA TRP A 95 -7.57 -14.60 23.19
C TRP A 95 -6.91 -14.37 24.56
N VAL A 96 -6.18 -13.26 24.67
CA VAL A 96 -5.73 -12.73 25.96
C VAL A 96 -6.82 -11.82 26.53
N ASP A 97 -7.33 -10.91 25.69
CA ASP A 97 -8.39 -9.98 26.02
C ASP A 97 -9.24 -9.77 24.76
N LYS A 98 -10.42 -10.39 24.72
CA LYS A 98 -11.30 -10.34 23.56
C LYS A 98 -11.91 -8.95 23.35
N GLU A 99 -12.14 -8.19 24.43
CA GLU A 99 -12.72 -6.84 24.35
C GLU A 99 -11.71 -5.84 23.77
N LYS A 100 -10.43 -5.97 24.14
CA LYS A 100 -9.35 -5.14 23.58
C LYS A 100 -8.81 -5.64 22.25
N GLY A 101 -9.24 -6.82 21.79
CA GLY A 101 -8.74 -7.44 20.56
C GLY A 101 -7.26 -7.84 20.67
N ILE A 102 -6.82 -8.33 21.84
CA ILE A 102 -5.46 -8.80 22.08
C ILE A 102 -5.43 -10.33 22.02
N LEU A 103 -4.59 -10.86 21.14
CA LEU A 103 -4.45 -12.29 20.87
C LEU A 103 -3.04 -12.77 21.20
N ASN A 104 -2.88 -14.07 21.46
CA ASN A 104 -1.57 -14.71 21.49
C ASN A 104 -1.21 -15.19 20.09
N MET A 105 0.04 -15.00 19.68
CA MET A 105 0.65 -15.71 18.55
C MET A 105 1.85 -16.53 19.02
N ILE A 106 2.18 -17.59 18.29
CA ILE A 106 3.37 -18.39 18.53
C ILE A 106 4.36 -18.08 17.40
N VAL A 107 5.55 -17.59 17.75
CA VAL A 107 6.65 -17.36 16.79
C VAL A 107 7.28 -18.69 16.44
N GLU A 108 7.26 -19.08 15.18
CA GLU A 108 7.93 -20.29 14.68
C GLU A 108 9.28 -19.94 14.07
N ILE A 109 9.33 -18.86 13.27
CA ILE A 109 10.52 -18.40 12.56
C ILE A 109 10.81 -16.95 12.95
N PRO A 110 11.89 -16.72 13.72
CA PRO A 110 12.34 -15.37 14.05
C PRO A 110 12.69 -14.54 12.82
N ARG A 111 12.44 -13.23 12.93
CA ARG A 111 12.79 -12.26 11.91
C ARG A 111 14.26 -12.37 11.49
N TRP A 112 14.50 -12.25 10.19
CA TRP A 112 15.80 -12.33 9.50
C TRP A 112 16.48 -13.70 9.50
N THR A 113 15.80 -14.72 10.01
CA THR A 113 16.25 -16.12 9.92
C THR A 113 15.59 -16.81 8.74
N ASN A 114 16.19 -17.89 8.24
CA ASN A 114 15.71 -18.60 7.05
C ASN A 114 15.57 -20.11 7.26
N ALA A 115 15.77 -20.63 8.47
CA ALA A 115 15.43 -22.01 8.79
C ALA A 115 13.90 -22.13 8.78
N LYS A 116 13.34 -23.04 7.97
CA LYS A 116 11.89 -23.24 7.93
C LYS A 116 11.48 -24.13 9.11
N LEU A 117 11.16 -23.48 10.22
CA LEU A 117 10.70 -24.09 11.46
C LEU A 117 9.19 -23.92 11.54
N GLU A 118 8.47 -25.01 11.77
CA GLU A 118 6.99 -25.01 11.81
C GLU A 118 6.52 -26.01 12.87
N LEU A 119 5.35 -25.74 13.43
CA LEU A 119 4.62 -26.64 14.32
C LEU A 119 4.18 -27.86 13.53
N LYS A 120 4.57 -29.03 14.01
CA LYS A 120 4.24 -30.28 13.34
C LYS A 120 2.80 -30.71 13.65
N THR A 121 1.83 -30.08 12.99
CA THR A 121 0.37 -30.25 13.21
C THR A 121 -0.13 -31.69 13.25
N LYS A 122 0.53 -32.64 12.56
CA LYS A 122 0.13 -34.07 12.53
C LYS A 122 0.68 -34.89 13.70
N GLU A 123 1.61 -34.34 14.48
CA GLU A 123 2.26 -35.05 15.58
C GLU A 123 1.66 -34.63 16.93
N PRO A 124 1.56 -35.58 17.89
CA PRO A 124 1.15 -35.27 19.25
C PRO A 124 1.95 -34.11 19.85
N LEU A 125 1.26 -33.21 20.54
CA LEU A 125 1.81 -32.00 21.18
C LEU A 125 2.41 -30.98 20.20
N ALA A 126 2.25 -31.17 18.88
CA ALA A 126 2.69 -30.26 17.81
C ALA A 126 4.08 -29.63 18.09
N PRO A 127 5.16 -30.43 18.20
CA PRO A 127 6.50 -29.87 18.42
C PRO A 127 6.92 -28.98 17.24
N ILE A 128 7.69 -27.93 17.53
CA ILE A 128 8.34 -27.14 16.47
C ILE A 128 9.55 -27.93 15.95
N VAL A 129 9.57 -28.15 14.64
CA VAL A 129 10.63 -28.90 13.94
C VAL A 129 11.07 -28.14 12.70
N GLN A 130 12.34 -28.33 12.29
CA GLN A 130 12.79 -27.81 11.01
C GLN A 130 12.36 -28.76 9.88
N ASP A 131 11.70 -28.19 8.87
CA ASP A 131 11.26 -28.90 7.68
C ASP A 131 12.41 -29.65 6.98
N GLU A 132 12.12 -30.82 6.43
CA GLU A 132 13.06 -31.60 5.64
C GLU A 132 12.58 -31.76 4.19
N LYS A 133 13.45 -31.46 3.24
CA LYS A 133 13.21 -31.66 1.80
C LYS A 133 14.30 -32.55 1.24
N LYS A 134 13.92 -33.73 0.73
CA LYS A 134 14.86 -34.75 0.21
C LYS A 134 15.96 -35.15 1.22
N GLY A 135 15.59 -35.30 2.50
CA GLY A 135 16.50 -35.71 3.58
C GLY A 135 17.52 -34.65 4.02
N LYS A 136 17.33 -33.39 3.62
CA LYS A 136 18.13 -32.25 4.08
C LYS A 136 17.24 -31.22 4.76
N LYS A 137 17.79 -30.56 5.78
CA LYS A 137 17.14 -29.43 6.46
C LYS A 137 16.83 -28.31 5.48
N ARG A 138 15.59 -27.83 5.54
CA ARG A 138 15.09 -26.80 4.64
C ARG A 138 15.44 -25.43 5.17
N TYR A 139 16.03 -24.65 4.27
CA TYR A 139 16.24 -23.23 4.45
C TYR A 139 15.53 -22.51 3.31
N VAL A 140 14.77 -21.47 3.63
CA VAL A 140 14.22 -20.59 2.61
C VAL A 140 15.38 -19.84 1.95
N HIS A 141 15.33 -19.77 0.63
CA HIS A 141 16.36 -19.09 -0.15
C HIS A 141 16.27 -17.58 0.08
N ASN A 142 17.42 -16.91 0.18
CA ASN A 142 17.44 -15.45 0.14
C ASN A 142 17.11 -15.00 -1.27
N VAL A 143 16.06 -14.19 -1.41
CA VAL A 143 15.65 -13.60 -2.68
C VAL A 143 15.93 -12.11 -2.57
N TYR A 144 16.89 -11.61 -3.34
CA TYR A 144 17.28 -10.21 -3.30
C TYR A 144 16.04 -9.29 -3.47
N PRO A 145 15.85 -8.27 -2.61
CA PRO A 145 16.79 -7.77 -1.59
C PRO A 145 16.62 -8.39 -0.19
N TYR A 146 15.77 -9.40 -0.02
CA TYR A 146 15.41 -9.97 1.28
C TYR A 146 16.37 -11.08 1.74
N LYS A 147 16.60 -11.10 3.05
CA LYS A 147 17.35 -12.15 3.75
C LYS A 147 16.43 -12.83 4.76
N GLY A 148 16.16 -14.12 4.55
CA GLY A 148 15.23 -14.88 5.39
C GLY A 148 13.82 -14.28 5.42
N TYR A 149 13.07 -14.58 6.47
CA TYR A 149 11.76 -14.01 6.74
C TYR A 149 11.90 -12.57 7.24
N ILE A 150 11.13 -11.65 6.69
CA ILE A 150 11.28 -10.22 7.01
C ILE A 150 10.42 -9.76 8.20
N TRP A 151 9.65 -10.69 8.80
CA TRP A 151 8.83 -10.57 10.01
C TRP A 151 9.20 -11.66 11.01
N ASN A 152 8.69 -11.57 12.24
CA ASN A 152 8.52 -12.78 13.03
C ASN A 152 7.32 -13.53 12.45
N TYR A 153 7.56 -14.76 11.98
CA TYR A 153 6.55 -15.58 11.33
C TYR A 153 6.11 -16.72 12.25
N GLY A 154 4.83 -17.04 12.23
CA GLY A 154 4.27 -18.17 12.95
C GLY A 154 2.77 -18.24 12.75
N CYS A 155 2.02 -18.68 13.78
CA CYS A 155 0.59 -18.86 13.66
C CYS A 155 -0.20 -18.44 14.91
N PHE A 156 -1.51 -18.32 14.75
CA PHE A 156 -2.45 -18.17 15.85
C PHE A 156 -2.85 -19.54 16.43
N PRO A 157 -2.72 -19.76 17.76
CA PRO A 157 -3.23 -20.97 18.38
C PRO A 157 -4.76 -20.99 18.36
N GLN A 158 -5.35 -22.18 18.49
CA GLN A 158 -6.80 -22.40 18.47
C GLN A 158 -7.50 -21.89 17.19
N THR A 159 -6.77 -21.81 16.08
CA THR A 159 -7.33 -21.53 14.77
C THR A 159 -7.09 -22.73 13.85
N TRP A 160 -7.97 -22.92 12.87
CA TRP A 160 -7.83 -23.95 11.86
C TRP A 160 -8.58 -23.52 10.59
N GLU A 161 -7.88 -23.49 9.47
CA GLU A 161 -8.47 -23.17 8.16
C GLU A 161 -9.18 -24.41 7.61
N ASP A 162 -10.51 -24.42 7.58
CA ASP A 162 -11.28 -25.61 7.17
C ASP A 162 -11.14 -25.86 5.65
N PRO A 163 -10.51 -26.98 5.22
CA PRO A 163 -10.27 -27.26 3.80
C PRO A 163 -11.54 -27.69 3.04
N THR A 164 -12.68 -27.79 3.73
CA THR A 164 -13.98 -28.05 3.13
C THR A 164 -14.81 -26.79 2.90
N GLN A 165 -14.41 -25.67 3.51
CA GLN A 165 -15.09 -24.39 3.38
C GLN A 165 -14.53 -23.63 2.17
N VAL A 166 -15.39 -23.36 1.20
CA VAL A 166 -15.06 -22.47 0.08
C VAL A 166 -15.25 -21.03 0.57
N HIS A 167 -14.21 -20.22 0.45
CA HIS A 167 -14.31 -18.79 0.73
C HIS A 167 -15.09 -18.10 -0.40
N MET A 168 -16.21 -17.43 -0.07
CA MET A 168 -17.20 -16.99 -1.07
C MET A 168 -16.64 -15.99 -2.10
N GLU A 169 -15.70 -15.14 -1.69
CA GLU A 169 -15.15 -14.09 -2.56
C GLU A 169 -13.98 -14.54 -3.44
N THR A 170 -13.27 -15.60 -3.03
CA THR A 170 -12.06 -16.07 -3.72
C THR A 170 -12.28 -17.40 -4.43
N GLY A 171 -13.28 -18.18 -4.01
CA GLY A 171 -13.55 -19.53 -4.52
C GLY A 171 -12.51 -20.58 -4.10
N ALA A 172 -11.52 -20.19 -3.28
CA ALA A 172 -10.49 -21.08 -2.77
C ALA A 172 -10.94 -21.80 -1.49
N LEU A 173 -10.39 -23.00 -1.25
CA LEU A 173 -10.60 -23.79 -0.03
C LEU A 173 -9.53 -23.43 1.00
N GLY A 174 -9.79 -23.56 2.30
CA GLY A 174 -8.73 -23.42 3.32
C GLY A 174 -7.61 -24.47 3.13
N ASP A 175 -6.40 -24.17 3.60
CA ASP A 175 -5.23 -25.05 3.45
C ASP A 175 -5.14 -26.19 4.50
N GLY A 176 -5.98 -26.14 5.54
CA GLY A 176 -6.02 -27.15 6.59
C GLY A 176 -5.03 -26.94 7.73
N ASP A 177 -4.30 -25.82 7.73
CA ASP A 177 -3.30 -25.44 8.72
C ASP A 177 -3.85 -24.40 9.72
N PRO A 178 -3.14 -24.10 10.81
CA PRO A 178 -3.45 -22.97 11.68
C PRO A 178 -3.24 -21.65 10.94
N LEU A 179 -4.02 -20.63 11.30
CA LEU A 179 -4.00 -19.33 10.62
C LEU A 179 -2.62 -18.67 10.77
N ASP A 180 -1.97 -18.38 9.65
CA ASP A 180 -0.62 -17.86 9.59
C ASP A 180 -0.53 -16.37 9.96
N VAL A 181 0.57 -15.99 10.62
CA VAL A 181 0.75 -14.67 11.24
C VAL A 181 2.13 -14.10 10.91
N CYS A 182 2.15 -12.85 10.46
CA CYS A 182 3.35 -12.05 10.25
C CYS A 182 3.35 -10.88 11.24
N GLU A 183 4.21 -10.95 12.25
CA GLU A 183 4.36 -9.90 13.26
C GLU A 183 5.43 -8.89 12.84
N VAL A 184 4.99 -7.65 12.65
CA VAL A 184 5.73 -6.61 11.92
C VAL A 184 6.60 -5.73 12.81
N GLY A 185 6.62 -6.00 14.11
CA GLY A 185 7.36 -5.22 15.10
C GLY A 185 8.87 -5.22 14.91
N SER A 186 9.49 -4.27 15.59
CA SER A 186 10.91 -3.98 15.50
C SER A 186 11.78 -5.08 16.12
N GLU A 187 11.29 -5.73 17.18
CA GLU A 187 12.03 -6.76 17.91
C GLU A 187 12.02 -8.11 17.17
N ALA A 188 13.21 -8.70 16.94
CA ALA A 188 13.33 -10.07 16.48
C ALA A 188 13.01 -11.02 17.63
N GLY A 189 11.99 -11.86 17.46
CA GLY A 189 11.55 -12.84 18.45
C GLY A 189 12.47 -14.06 18.53
N TYR A 190 12.01 -15.10 19.22
CA TYR A 190 12.68 -16.39 19.29
C TYR A 190 11.70 -17.54 19.04
N VAL A 191 12.22 -18.71 18.65
CA VAL A 191 11.43 -19.89 18.32
C VAL A 191 10.61 -20.34 19.54
N GLY A 192 9.31 -20.49 19.36
CA GLY A 192 8.33 -20.83 20.40
C GLY A 192 7.95 -19.66 21.32
N GLN A 193 8.35 -18.42 21.02
CA GLN A 193 7.92 -17.26 21.79
C GLN A 193 6.41 -17.06 21.62
N VAL A 194 5.71 -16.94 22.75
CA VAL A 194 4.31 -16.49 22.76
C VAL A 194 4.29 -14.97 22.88
N LYS A 195 3.86 -14.29 21.82
CA LYS A 195 3.73 -12.82 21.80
C LYS A 195 2.26 -12.43 21.93
N GLN A 196 2.00 -11.36 22.67
CA GLN A 196 0.68 -10.75 22.75
C GLN A 196 0.60 -9.68 21.67
N VAL A 197 -0.34 -9.85 20.75
CA VAL A 197 -0.40 -9.05 19.53
C VAL A 197 -1.80 -8.50 19.30
N LYS A 198 -1.86 -7.45 18.49
CA LYS A 198 -3.10 -6.96 17.91
C LYS A 198 -3.07 -7.06 16.38
N VAL A 199 -4.23 -7.35 15.81
CA VAL A 199 -4.43 -7.49 14.36
C VAL A 199 -4.49 -6.12 13.70
N ILE A 200 -3.86 -6.01 12.54
CA ILE A 200 -3.80 -4.79 11.72
C ILE A 200 -4.54 -5.01 10.40
N GLY A 201 -4.42 -6.20 9.82
CA GLY A 201 -5.05 -6.55 8.54
C GLY A 201 -4.68 -7.96 8.13
N VAL A 202 -5.09 -8.38 6.94
CA VAL A 202 -4.79 -9.71 6.41
C VAL A 202 -4.54 -9.66 4.91
N LEU A 203 -3.63 -10.47 4.41
CA LEU A 203 -3.47 -10.70 2.96
C LEU A 203 -3.89 -12.13 2.62
N GLY A 204 -4.58 -12.28 1.49
CA GLY A 204 -4.98 -13.58 0.95
C GLY A 204 -4.02 -14.04 -0.13
N MET A 205 -3.18 -15.02 0.15
CA MET A 205 -2.36 -15.68 -0.86
C MET A 205 -3.11 -16.90 -1.39
N ILE A 206 -2.98 -17.19 -2.68
CA ILE A 206 -3.51 -18.40 -3.30
C ILE A 206 -2.32 -19.31 -3.60
N ASP A 207 -2.18 -20.39 -2.82
CA ASP A 207 -1.14 -21.39 -2.99
C ASP A 207 -1.76 -22.68 -3.55
N GLU A 208 -1.43 -23.01 -4.80
CA GLU A 208 -1.92 -24.25 -5.46
C GLU A 208 -3.46 -24.44 -5.47
N GLY A 209 -4.22 -23.33 -5.37
CA GLY A 209 -5.69 -23.33 -5.36
C GLY A 209 -6.31 -23.30 -3.96
N GLU A 210 -5.48 -23.38 -2.94
CA GLU A 210 -5.85 -23.23 -1.53
C GLU A 210 -5.64 -21.77 -1.11
N MET A 211 -6.52 -21.32 -0.21
CA MET A 211 -6.43 -20.03 0.44
C MET A 211 -5.44 -20.16 1.59
N ASP A 212 -4.40 -19.34 1.53
CA ASP A 212 -3.37 -19.26 2.55
C ASP A 212 -3.37 -17.82 3.09
N TRP A 213 -4.05 -17.62 4.22
CA TRP A 213 -4.23 -16.32 4.84
C TRP A 213 -3.02 -15.94 5.68
N LYS A 214 -2.39 -14.79 5.41
CA LYS A 214 -1.34 -14.24 6.27
C LYS A 214 -1.86 -13.02 7.02
N VAL A 215 -2.13 -13.17 8.31
CA VAL A 215 -2.60 -12.09 9.17
C VAL A 215 -1.41 -11.21 9.57
N LEU A 216 -1.54 -9.90 9.38
CA LEU A 216 -0.56 -8.92 9.79
C LEU A 216 -0.89 -8.42 11.20
N VAL A 217 0.09 -8.51 12.09
CA VAL A 217 -0.07 -8.17 13.51
C VAL A 217 1.12 -7.37 14.05
N ILE A 218 0.95 -6.74 15.19
CA ILE A 218 2.02 -6.04 15.92
C ILE A 218 2.00 -6.44 17.39
N ASP A 219 3.17 -6.67 17.98
CA ASP A 219 3.30 -6.83 19.43
C ASP A 219 2.75 -5.62 20.17
N VAL A 220 1.88 -5.84 21.15
CA VAL A 220 1.32 -4.76 21.98
C VAL A 220 2.38 -3.98 22.77
N LYS A 221 3.57 -4.56 22.94
CA LYS A 221 4.74 -3.94 23.58
C LYS A 221 5.62 -3.14 22.62
N ASP A 222 5.38 -3.24 21.31
CA ASP A 222 6.18 -2.50 20.34
C ASP A 222 5.93 -0.97 20.48
N PRO A 223 6.97 -0.12 20.40
CA PRO A 223 6.81 1.32 20.56
C PRO A 223 5.81 1.99 19.60
N ILE A 224 5.58 1.42 18.42
CA ILE A 224 4.60 1.94 17.45
C ILE A 224 3.24 1.26 17.54
N ALA A 225 3.07 0.29 18.44
CA ALA A 225 1.85 -0.49 18.57
C ALA A 225 0.65 0.44 18.70
N GLU A 226 0.61 1.38 19.65
CA GLU A 226 -0.55 2.28 19.87
C GLU A 226 -1.03 3.02 18.61
N LYS A 227 -0.13 3.32 17.67
CA LYS A 227 -0.43 4.06 16.45
C LYS A 227 -0.82 3.17 15.27
N LEU A 228 -0.46 1.88 15.30
CA LEU A 228 -0.64 0.95 14.19
C LEU A 228 -1.91 0.09 14.41
N ASN A 229 -3.07 0.56 13.95
CA ASN A 229 -4.38 -0.01 14.29
C ASN A 229 -5.13 -0.65 13.12
N ASP A 230 -4.87 -0.22 11.88
CA ASP A 230 -5.47 -0.79 10.68
C ASP A 230 -4.47 -0.84 9.52
N LYS A 231 -4.83 -1.49 8.42
CA LYS A 231 -3.98 -1.67 7.24
C LYS A 231 -3.44 -0.34 6.69
N ASP A 232 -4.19 0.75 6.82
CA ASP A 232 -3.82 2.06 6.30
C ASP A 232 -2.66 2.68 7.09
N ASP A 233 -2.56 2.34 8.38
CA ASP A 233 -1.45 2.74 9.22
C ASP A 233 -0.14 2.06 8.81
N LEU A 234 -0.18 0.86 8.19
CA LEU A 234 1.03 0.22 7.66
C LEU A 234 1.66 1.04 6.53
N TYR A 235 0.85 1.66 5.66
CA TYR A 235 1.37 2.51 4.59
C TYR A 235 2.02 3.79 5.11
N THR A 236 1.56 4.26 6.28
CA THR A 236 2.03 5.50 6.90
C THR A 236 3.23 5.25 7.83
N LEU A 237 3.14 4.24 8.69
CA LEU A 237 4.09 3.98 9.78
C LEU A 237 5.21 3.00 9.37
N LEU A 238 4.94 2.11 8.42
CA LEU A 238 5.89 1.11 7.93
C LEU A 238 5.92 1.12 6.39
N PRO A 239 6.20 2.28 5.76
CA PRO A 239 6.14 2.43 4.30
C PRO A 239 7.06 1.42 3.61
N GLY A 240 6.53 0.76 2.58
CA GLY A 240 7.23 -0.28 1.85
C GLY A 240 7.13 -1.69 2.45
N LEU A 241 6.71 -1.85 3.71
CA LEU A 241 6.56 -3.18 4.31
C LEU A 241 5.53 -4.05 3.59
N ILE A 242 4.36 -3.49 3.26
CA ILE A 242 3.33 -4.23 2.51
C ILE A 242 3.87 -4.66 1.15
N HIS A 243 4.54 -3.77 0.44
CA HIS A 243 5.17 -4.10 -0.84
C HIS A 243 6.22 -5.19 -0.68
N ALA A 244 7.09 -5.08 0.33
CA ALA A 244 8.08 -6.10 0.66
C ALA A 244 7.42 -7.45 1.00
N THR A 245 6.25 -7.42 1.63
CA THR A 245 5.47 -8.61 2.00
C THR A 245 4.88 -9.31 0.80
N PHE A 246 4.21 -8.60 -0.08
CA PHE A 246 3.74 -9.18 -1.34
C PHE A 246 4.91 -9.66 -2.19
N SER A 247 5.99 -8.89 -2.30
CA SER A 247 7.18 -9.24 -3.07
C SER A 247 7.85 -10.52 -2.53
N TRP A 248 8.01 -10.63 -1.21
CA TRP A 248 8.58 -11.81 -0.56
C TRP A 248 7.70 -13.03 -0.76
N PHE A 249 6.40 -12.96 -0.43
CA PHE A 249 5.48 -14.09 -0.58
C PHE A 249 5.27 -14.48 -2.05
N ARG A 250 5.41 -13.55 -3.00
CA ARG A 250 5.32 -13.87 -4.43
C ARG A 250 6.50 -14.72 -4.90
N THR A 251 7.70 -14.46 -4.37
CA THR A 251 8.96 -14.93 -4.96
C THR A 251 9.70 -15.98 -4.14
N TYR A 252 9.42 -16.15 -2.85
CA TYR A 252 10.22 -17.02 -1.96
C TYR A 252 10.29 -18.50 -2.40
N LYS A 253 9.28 -18.99 -3.13
CA LYS A 253 9.23 -20.36 -3.69
C LYS A 253 9.83 -20.48 -5.11
N VAL A 254 10.16 -19.36 -5.76
CA VAL A 254 10.73 -19.37 -7.13
C VAL A 254 12.09 -20.06 -7.21
N PRO A 255 13.04 -19.84 -6.26
CA PRO A 255 14.31 -20.57 -6.26
C PRO A 255 14.15 -22.10 -6.10
N ASP A 256 13.04 -22.53 -5.52
CA ASP A 256 12.64 -23.94 -5.38
C ASP A 256 12.04 -24.52 -6.69
N GLY A 257 11.96 -23.72 -7.77
CA GLY A 257 11.41 -24.09 -9.06
C GLY A 257 9.88 -24.01 -9.15
N LYS A 258 9.20 -23.42 -8.16
CA LYS A 258 7.75 -23.19 -8.19
C LYS A 258 7.41 -21.88 -8.95
N PRO A 259 6.19 -21.77 -9.51
CA PRO A 259 5.72 -20.51 -10.09
C PRO A 259 5.60 -19.40 -9.03
N LEU A 260 5.41 -18.16 -9.49
CA LEU A 260 5.08 -17.03 -8.64
C LEU A 260 3.73 -17.28 -7.95
N ASN A 261 3.64 -17.02 -6.64
CA ASN A 261 2.37 -17.11 -5.93
C ASN A 261 1.41 -16.01 -6.39
N MET A 262 0.12 -16.33 -6.40
CA MET A 262 -0.96 -15.40 -6.71
C MET A 262 -1.57 -14.87 -5.42
N PHE A 263 -2.26 -13.73 -5.49
CA PHE A 263 -2.97 -13.18 -4.34
C PHE A 263 -4.41 -12.87 -4.71
N ALA A 264 -5.29 -13.06 -3.75
CA ALA A 264 -6.67 -12.61 -3.78
C ALA A 264 -6.75 -11.07 -3.61
N PHE A 265 -7.96 -10.53 -3.74
CA PHE A 265 -8.29 -9.12 -3.48
C PHE A 265 -7.38 -8.10 -4.20
N ARG A 266 -6.92 -8.45 -5.41
CA ARG A 266 -6.05 -7.59 -6.24
C ARG A 266 -4.78 -7.16 -5.51
N GLU A 267 -4.19 -8.07 -4.73
CA GLU A 267 -2.93 -7.83 -4.01
C GLU A 267 -3.04 -6.68 -3.00
N GLN A 268 -4.20 -6.54 -2.38
CA GLN A 268 -4.45 -5.59 -1.31
C GLN A 268 -4.63 -6.30 0.03
N VAL A 269 -3.99 -5.74 1.06
CA VAL A 269 -4.28 -6.09 2.45
C VAL A 269 -5.73 -5.69 2.75
N GLN A 270 -6.50 -6.57 3.37
CA GLN A 270 -7.83 -6.27 3.87
C GLN A 270 -7.76 -5.66 5.27
N THR A 271 -8.80 -4.92 5.64
CA THR A 271 -8.85 -4.15 6.90
C THR A 271 -8.71 -5.05 8.12
N ARG A 272 -8.41 -4.43 9.27
CA ARG A 272 -8.44 -5.11 10.56
C ARG A 272 -9.76 -5.85 10.78
N ASP A 273 -10.90 -5.21 10.54
CA ASP A 273 -12.21 -5.81 10.79
C ASP A 273 -12.42 -7.07 9.96
N TYR A 274 -12.06 -7.02 8.67
CA TYR A 274 -12.11 -8.20 7.79
C TYR A 274 -11.17 -9.31 8.29
N ALA A 275 -9.95 -8.96 8.71
CA ALA A 275 -9.02 -9.91 9.28
C ALA A 275 -9.57 -10.58 10.55
N MET A 276 -10.27 -9.82 11.41
CA MET A 276 -10.91 -10.36 12.62
C MET A 276 -12.05 -11.31 12.29
N GLU A 277 -12.81 -11.07 11.21
CA GLU A 277 -13.83 -12.02 10.73
C GLU A 277 -13.19 -13.36 10.34
N ILE A 278 -12.09 -13.34 9.58
CA ILE A 278 -11.34 -14.55 9.23
C ILE A 278 -10.80 -15.28 10.47
N VAL A 279 -10.23 -14.53 11.43
CA VAL A 279 -9.75 -15.10 12.70
C VAL A 279 -10.89 -15.80 13.46
N ASP A 280 -12.05 -15.15 13.56
CA ASP A 280 -13.23 -15.74 14.21
C ASP A 280 -13.73 -16.96 13.44
N GLU A 281 -13.78 -16.94 12.10
CA GLU A 281 -14.15 -18.11 11.29
C GLU A 281 -13.24 -19.32 11.56
N CYS A 282 -11.92 -19.13 11.49
CA CYS A 282 -10.93 -20.16 11.76
C CYS A 282 -10.98 -20.66 13.20
N TYR A 283 -11.28 -19.77 14.17
CA TYR A 283 -11.50 -20.15 15.56
C TYR A 283 -12.76 -21.03 15.73
N HIS A 284 -13.85 -20.69 15.03
CA HIS A 284 -15.07 -21.51 15.04
C HIS A 284 -14.86 -22.88 14.37
N ALA A 285 -14.09 -22.93 13.28
CA ALA A 285 -13.70 -24.17 12.62
C ALA A 285 -12.85 -25.05 13.56
N TRP A 286 -11.83 -24.48 14.21
CA TRP A 286 -11.05 -25.19 15.23
C TRP A 286 -11.93 -25.72 16.38
N ARG A 287 -12.93 -24.97 16.86
CA ARG A 287 -13.85 -25.46 17.89
C ARG A 287 -14.64 -26.70 17.45
N LYS A 288 -14.94 -26.87 16.16
CA LYS A 288 -15.55 -28.10 15.63
C LYS A 288 -14.53 -29.24 15.63
N LEU A 289 -13.30 -28.94 15.23
CA LEU A 289 -12.18 -29.89 15.16
C LEU A 289 -11.82 -30.45 16.55
N ILE A 290 -11.57 -29.59 17.54
CA ILE A 290 -11.15 -29.98 18.90
C ILE A 290 -12.22 -30.77 19.67
N ASN A 291 -13.50 -30.57 19.32
CA ASN A 291 -14.64 -31.29 19.88
C ASN A 291 -15.01 -32.56 19.07
N GLY A 292 -14.24 -32.91 18.04
CA GLY A 292 -14.43 -34.12 17.24
C GLY A 292 -15.66 -34.09 16.32
N LYS A 293 -16.29 -32.92 16.12
CA LYS A 293 -17.40 -32.75 15.16
C LYS A 293 -16.92 -32.84 13.71
N VAL A 294 -15.68 -32.43 13.48
CA VAL A 294 -14.95 -32.58 12.22
C VAL A 294 -13.62 -33.25 12.54
N GLN A 295 -13.11 -34.09 11.64
CA GLN A 295 -11.82 -34.75 11.79
C GLN A 295 -11.01 -34.53 10.51
N HIS A 296 -9.73 -34.18 10.68
CA HIS A 296 -8.81 -33.99 9.57
C HIS A 296 -7.56 -34.86 9.77
N LYS A 297 -7.22 -35.67 8.76
CA LYS A 297 -6.11 -36.64 8.83
C LYS A 297 -4.72 -36.00 9.04
N ASN A 298 -4.61 -34.70 8.77
CA ASN A 298 -3.38 -33.93 8.85
C ASN A 298 -3.35 -32.99 10.07
N HIS A 299 -4.25 -33.13 11.05
CA HIS A 299 -4.28 -32.27 12.21
C HIS A 299 -4.58 -33.10 13.46
N ASP A 300 -3.58 -33.30 14.32
CA ASP A 300 -3.78 -33.93 15.62
C ASP A 300 -4.40 -32.92 16.59
N VAL A 301 -5.29 -33.41 17.47
CA VAL A 301 -6.10 -32.57 18.37
C VAL A 301 -5.86 -32.89 19.85
N GLN A 302 -4.80 -33.64 20.16
CA GLN A 302 -4.46 -33.94 21.56
C GLN A 302 -4.06 -32.66 22.29
N ASN A 303 -4.58 -32.51 23.50
CA ASN A 303 -4.39 -31.32 24.32
C ASN A 303 -4.43 -31.72 25.81
N THR A 304 -3.90 -30.86 26.66
CA THR A 304 -3.71 -31.14 28.09
C THR A 304 -4.50 -30.22 29.01
N THR A 305 -5.10 -29.15 28.47
CA THR A 305 -5.77 -28.09 29.26
C THR A 305 -7.26 -27.94 28.96
N ILE A 306 -7.76 -28.50 27.85
CA ILE A 306 -9.17 -28.35 27.46
C ILE A 306 -9.97 -29.57 27.94
N ASP A 307 -10.51 -29.46 29.15
CA ASP A 307 -11.37 -30.49 29.75
C ASP A 307 -12.60 -30.76 28.88
N GLY A 308 -12.88 -32.05 28.62
CA GLY A 308 -14.03 -32.49 27.83
C GLY A 308 -13.86 -32.39 26.31
N SER A 309 -12.68 -32.01 25.82
CA SER A 309 -12.35 -32.10 24.39
C SER A 309 -12.21 -33.55 23.90
N TYR A 310 -12.34 -33.78 22.59
CA TYR A 310 -12.42 -35.12 22.00
C TYR A 310 -11.20 -36.00 22.26
N LYS A 311 -10.01 -35.41 22.37
CA LYS A 311 -8.75 -36.11 22.66
C LYS A 311 -7.95 -35.47 23.80
N HIS A 312 -8.65 -35.07 24.88
CA HIS A 312 -7.96 -34.64 26.10
C HIS A 312 -7.05 -35.77 26.64
N ILE A 313 -5.82 -35.41 27.03
CA ILE A 313 -4.85 -36.33 27.66
C ILE A 313 -4.32 -35.73 28.97
N GLU A 314 -4.02 -36.60 29.93
CA GLU A 314 -3.42 -36.18 31.19
C GLU A 314 -1.97 -35.72 30.99
N VAL A 315 -1.51 -34.77 31.80
CA VAL A 315 -0.12 -34.26 31.75
C VAL A 315 0.92 -35.39 31.84
N ALA A 316 0.65 -36.42 32.66
CA ALA A 316 1.53 -37.58 32.78
C ALA A 316 1.61 -38.42 31.48
N GLN A 317 0.56 -38.44 30.66
CA GLN A 317 0.57 -39.09 29.35
C GLN A 317 1.33 -38.24 28.33
N ALA A 318 1.15 -36.92 28.36
CA ALA A 318 1.92 -36.00 27.52
C ALA A 318 3.43 -36.08 27.82
N GLN A 319 3.81 -36.19 29.10
CA GLN A 319 5.21 -36.38 29.50
C GLN A 319 5.79 -37.68 28.94
N LYS A 320 5.04 -38.79 28.94
CA LYS A 320 5.49 -40.05 28.34
C LYS A 320 5.80 -39.92 26.85
N ILE A 321 5.03 -39.13 26.10
CA ILE A 321 5.30 -38.87 24.67
C ILE A 321 6.67 -38.21 24.51
N ILE A 322 6.96 -37.19 25.33
CA ILE A 322 8.26 -36.50 25.33
C ILE A 322 9.39 -37.45 25.75
N ASP A 323 9.17 -38.29 26.77
CA ASP A 323 10.16 -39.24 27.26
C ASP A 323 10.48 -40.31 26.20
N GLU A 324 9.48 -40.80 25.47
CA GLU A 324 9.64 -41.75 24.36
C GLU A 324 10.41 -41.13 23.19
N GLU A 325 10.13 -39.88 22.82
CA GLU A 325 10.88 -39.17 21.79
C GLU A 325 12.31 -38.85 22.26
N SER A 326 12.49 -38.53 23.54
CA SER A 326 13.82 -38.35 24.16
C SER A 326 14.64 -39.63 24.14
N ALA A 327 13.99 -40.79 24.34
CA ALA A 327 14.63 -42.09 24.22
C ALA A 327 15.06 -42.43 22.78
N LYS A 328 14.32 -41.95 21.77
CA LYS A 328 14.65 -42.15 20.34
C LYS A 328 15.78 -41.25 19.85
N TYR A 329 15.86 -40.00 20.33
CA TYR A 329 16.77 -38.98 19.77
C TYR A 329 17.91 -38.55 20.73
N GLY A 330 17.96 -39.08 21.96
CA GLY A 330 18.90 -38.68 23.01
C GLY A 330 18.26 -37.70 23.99
N GLY A 331 18.52 -37.88 25.28
CA GLY A 331 17.82 -37.23 26.40
C GLY A 331 17.88 -35.68 26.44
N PRO A 332 17.17 -35.05 27.41
CA PRO A 332 17.01 -33.60 27.47
C PRO A 332 18.36 -32.87 27.63
N ILE A 333 18.53 -31.79 26.87
CA ILE A 333 19.73 -30.95 26.94
C ILE A 333 19.62 -30.08 28.21
N SER A 334 20.57 -30.23 29.13
CA SER A 334 20.70 -29.30 30.24
C SER A 334 21.00 -27.90 29.71
N ALA A 335 20.15 -26.93 30.04
CA ALA A 335 20.39 -25.51 29.80
C ALA A 335 21.60 -25.04 30.62
N LEU A 336 22.82 -25.23 30.12
CA LEU A 336 24.03 -24.45 30.38
C LEU A 336 25.23 -25.10 29.70
N GLY A 337 25.77 -24.41 28.68
CA GLY A 337 27.18 -24.52 28.29
C GLY A 337 27.46 -25.01 26.87
N ALA A 338 27.57 -24.07 25.94
CA ALA A 338 28.62 -24.07 24.90
C ALA A 338 28.58 -22.76 24.11
N PHE A 339 29.53 -21.84 24.37
CA PHE A 339 30.27 -21.04 23.38
C PHE A 339 31.28 -20.16 24.11
N LYS A 340 32.46 -20.73 24.41
CA LYS A 340 33.67 -19.98 24.75
C LYS A 340 34.89 -20.66 24.12
N LYS A 341 35.77 -19.82 23.56
CA LYS A 341 36.94 -20.06 22.69
C LYS A 341 36.54 -20.34 21.23
N GLY A 342 36.86 -19.50 20.25
CA GLY A 342 37.97 -18.56 20.10
C GLY A 342 38.99 -19.16 19.14
N LEU A 343 39.14 -18.56 17.95
CA LEU A 343 40.27 -18.84 17.07
C LEU A 343 40.67 -17.58 16.30
N GLN A 344 41.93 -17.21 16.51
CA GLN A 344 42.67 -16.22 15.75
C GLN A 344 43.12 -16.79 14.39
N LYS A 345 43.29 -15.84 13.45
CA LYS A 345 44.10 -15.78 12.22
C LYS A 345 44.96 -17.00 11.83
N THR A 346 45.01 -17.29 10.52
CA THR A 346 46.12 -16.87 9.63
C THR A 346 45.85 -17.09 8.12
N SER A 347 46.17 -16.02 7.37
CA SER A 347 46.80 -15.92 6.03
C SER A 347 46.10 -16.52 4.79
N SER A 348 45.94 -15.83 3.66
CA SER A 348 46.76 -14.74 3.09
C SER A 348 45.96 -13.78 2.20
N MET A 349 46.28 -12.48 2.31
CA MET A 349 46.62 -11.65 1.16
C MET A 349 47.35 -10.39 1.69
N LEU A 350 48.68 -10.43 1.61
CA LEU A 350 49.53 -9.27 1.29
C LEU A 350 48.98 -8.63 0.00
N ASP A 351 49.06 -7.36 -0.33
CA ASP A 351 49.64 -6.14 0.21
C ASP A 351 49.13 -5.04 -0.75
N MET A 352 48.78 -3.85 -0.24
CA MET A 352 48.73 -2.56 -0.94
C MET A 352 48.23 -1.54 0.09
N THR A 353 49.09 -1.22 1.04
CA THR A 353 48.94 -0.09 1.94
C THR A 353 49.18 1.23 1.20
N GLU A 354 48.45 2.24 1.66
CA GLU A 354 48.80 3.68 1.64
C GLU A 354 48.59 4.48 0.35
N ILE A 355 47.43 5.13 0.27
CA ILE A 355 47.32 6.50 -0.23
C ILE A 355 46.62 7.30 0.88
N ASP A 356 47.30 8.31 1.42
CA ASP A 356 46.67 9.24 2.37
C ASP A 356 45.47 9.95 1.71
N PRO A 357 44.33 10.11 2.41
CA PRO A 357 43.26 10.95 1.90
C PRO A 357 43.76 12.40 1.81
N PRO A 358 43.50 13.13 0.72
CA PRO A 358 43.84 14.54 0.66
C PRO A 358 43.09 15.29 1.75
N SER A 359 43.82 16.03 2.59
CA SER A 359 43.24 17.04 3.45
C SER A 359 42.70 18.17 2.58
N PHE A 360 41.39 18.31 2.49
CA PHE A 360 40.77 19.51 1.93
C PHE A 360 40.66 20.56 3.03
N SER A 361 41.76 21.26 3.28
CA SER A 361 41.68 22.60 3.87
C SER A 361 41.06 23.55 2.85
N GLU A 362 39.89 24.08 3.20
CA GLU A 362 39.22 25.28 2.68
C GLU A 362 39.26 25.51 1.15
N ILE A 363 38.19 25.08 0.47
CA ILE A 363 37.81 25.61 -0.84
C ILE A 363 36.32 25.97 -0.80
N ALA A 364 36.03 27.21 -1.20
CA ALA A 364 34.77 27.93 -1.42
C ALA A 364 33.47 27.12 -1.68
N PRO A 365 32.28 27.69 -1.42
CA PRO A 365 31.00 26.99 -1.57
C PRO A 365 30.82 26.50 -3.01
N THR A 366 31.00 25.21 -3.23
CA THR A 366 30.78 24.58 -4.53
C THR A 366 29.29 24.37 -4.68
N ILE A 367 28.68 25.16 -5.58
CA ILE A 367 27.28 25.00 -5.99
C ILE A 367 27.13 23.60 -6.60
N SER A 368 26.64 22.64 -5.81
CA SER A 368 26.43 21.27 -6.29
C SER A 368 25.18 21.26 -7.16
N MET A 369 25.35 21.28 -8.49
CA MET A 369 24.24 21.17 -9.42
C MET A 369 23.54 19.81 -9.26
N MET A 370 22.25 19.83 -8.91
CA MET A 370 21.42 18.64 -8.73
C MET A 370 20.56 18.43 -9.98
N THR A 371 20.98 17.55 -10.90
CA THR A 371 20.21 17.22 -12.10
C THR A 371 19.12 16.20 -11.80
N ILE A 372 18.11 16.06 -12.69
CA ILE A 372 17.07 15.00 -12.57
C ILE A 372 17.71 13.63 -12.34
N LYS A 373 18.67 13.23 -13.19
CA LYS A 373 19.35 11.93 -13.07
C LYS A 373 19.99 11.76 -11.70
N ARG A 374 20.73 12.78 -11.23
CA ARG A 374 21.41 12.72 -9.92
C ARG A 374 20.39 12.67 -8.77
N PHE A 375 19.35 13.49 -8.83
CA PHE A 375 18.27 13.53 -7.84
C PHE A 375 17.59 12.16 -7.75
N CYS A 376 17.13 11.62 -8.88
CA CYS A 376 16.49 10.32 -8.93
C CYS A 376 17.41 9.22 -8.41
N THR A 377 18.69 9.20 -8.80
CA THR A 377 19.67 8.26 -8.24
C THR A 377 19.87 8.41 -6.73
N GLN A 378 19.81 9.62 -6.19
CA GLN A 378 19.88 9.83 -4.73
C GLN A 378 18.61 9.38 -4.01
N GLN A 379 17.44 9.62 -4.59
CA GLN A 379 16.17 9.15 -4.04
C GLN A 379 16.09 7.61 -4.08
N GLN A 380 16.54 6.97 -5.17
CA GLN A 380 16.67 5.51 -5.26
C GLN A 380 17.56 4.91 -4.16
N ARG A 381 18.68 5.58 -3.83
CA ARG A 381 19.55 5.12 -2.72
C ARG A 381 18.84 5.18 -1.36
N LYS A 382 17.87 6.08 -1.20
CA LYS A 382 17.02 6.20 -0.01
C LYS A 382 15.82 5.25 -0.05
N PHE A 383 15.36 4.83 -1.23
CA PHE A 383 14.19 3.97 -1.46
C PHE A 383 14.55 2.80 -2.41
N PRO A 384 15.08 1.66 -1.89
CA PRO A 384 15.83 0.66 -2.67
C PRO A 384 15.05 -0.27 -3.62
N HIS A 385 13.77 -0.02 -3.93
CA HIS A 385 12.94 -0.96 -4.69
C HIS A 385 12.51 -0.40 -6.05
N ASP A 386 12.75 -1.17 -7.13
CA ASP A 386 12.25 -1.08 -8.52
C ASP A 386 12.24 0.29 -9.25
N SER A 387 12.91 1.30 -8.73
CA SER A 387 12.80 2.70 -9.17
C SER A 387 13.81 3.14 -10.25
N ASN A 388 14.67 2.24 -10.74
CA ASN A 388 15.63 2.55 -11.81
C ASN A 388 14.91 2.93 -13.11
N ASP A 389 13.99 2.08 -13.53
CA ASP A 389 13.26 2.25 -14.79
C ASP A 389 12.36 3.49 -14.76
N LEU A 390 11.69 3.77 -13.62
CA LEU A 390 10.87 4.97 -13.47
C LEU A 390 11.72 6.25 -13.55
N SER A 391 12.93 6.24 -12.99
CA SER A 391 13.83 7.39 -13.01
C SER A 391 14.43 7.65 -14.39
N LEU A 392 14.71 6.59 -15.14
CA LEU A 392 15.09 6.66 -16.55
C LEU A 392 13.92 7.22 -17.37
N LEU A 393 12.70 6.74 -17.13
CA LEU A 393 11.49 7.21 -17.81
C LEU A 393 11.26 8.71 -17.61
N ILE A 394 11.36 9.22 -16.39
CA ILE A 394 11.26 10.67 -16.11
C ILE A 394 12.41 11.45 -16.79
N SER A 395 13.60 10.85 -16.88
CA SER A 395 14.71 11.46 -17.61
C SER A 395 14.43 11.57 -19.11
N GLU A 396 13.80 10.56 -19.72
CA GLU A 396 13.37 10.58 -21.12
C GLU A 396 12.29 11.63 -21.38
N VAL A 397 11.29 11.76 -20.49
CA VAL A 397 10.33 12.87 -20.54
C VAL A 397 11.05 14.22 -20.45
N GLY A 398 12.07 14.31 -19.59
CA GLY A 398 12.92 15.49 -19.47
C GLY A 398 13.68 15.80 -20.77
N VAL A 399 14.17 14.80 -21.50
CA VAL A 399 14.81 15.00 -22.81
C VAL A 399 13.80 15.53 -23.83
N ALA A 400 12.62 14.91 -23.93
CA ALA A 400 11.55 15.38 -24.82
C ALA A 400 11.16 16.84 -24.52
N CYS A 401 11.01 17.20 -23.24
CA CYS A 401 10.67 18.56 -22.83
C CYS A 401 11.74 19.60 -23.22
N LYS A 402 13.03 19.22 -23.27
CA LYS A 402 14.10 20.11 -23.76
C LYS A 402 13.94 20.40 -25.26
N CYS A 403 13.71 19.34 -26.04
CA CYS A 403 13.49 19.46 -27.48
C CYS A 403 12.27 20.32 -27.78
N ILE A 404 11.17 20.10 -27.06
CA ILE A 404 9.94 20.90 -27.14
C ILE A 404 10.23 22.36 -26.79
N SER A 405 10.91 22.62 -25.67
CA SER A 405 11.25 23.99 -25.26
C SER A 405 12.11 24.72 -26.28
N ALA A 406 13.08 24.05 -26.90
CA ALA A 406 13.92 24.62 -27.95
C ALA A 406 13.08 24.94 -29.19
N TYR A 407 12.27 23.98 -29.64
CA TYR A 407 11.44 24.13 -30.84
C TYR A 407 10.42 25.28 -30.71
N ILE A 408 9.77 25.40 -29.55
CA ILE A 408 8.85 26.51 -29.25
C ILE A 408 9.58 27.86 -29.30
N SER A 409 10.80 27.91 -28.76
CA SER A 409 11.60 29.14 -28.72
C SER A 409 12.02 29.60 -30.11
N ASP A 410 12.34 28.66 -31.00
CA ASP A 410 12.74 28.94 -32.38
C ASP A 410 11.54 29.29 -33.29
N HIS A 411 10.31 28.92 -32.89
CA HIS A 411 9.09 29.08 -33.69
C HIS A 411 7.95 29.78 -32.95
N PRO A 412 8.14 31.00 -32.41
CA PRO A 412 7.17 31.68 -31.55
C PRO A 412 5.84 32.05 -32.25
N HIS A 413 5.82 32.09 -33.59
CA HIS A 413 4.65 32.44 -34.39
C HIS A 413 3.96 31.24 -35.05
N MET A 414 4.44 30.02 -34.78
CA MET A 414 3.84 28.82 -35.33
C MET A 414 2.46 28.56 -34.70
N SER A 415 1.56 27.96 -35.47
CA SER A 415 0.22 27.66 -34.97
C SER A 415 0.27 26.66 -33.81
N SER A 416 -0.66 26.81 -32.87
CA SER A 416 -0.78 25.90 -31.71
C SER A 416 -0.88 24.44 -32.15
N ALA A 417 -1.61 24.15 -33.22
CA ALA A 417 -1.79 22.78 -33.72
C ALA A 417 -0.47 22.17 -34.23
N ALA A 418 0.35 22.93 -34.97
CA ALA A 418 1.64 22.43 -35.45
C ALA A 418 2.64 22.21 -34.32
N LEU A 419 2.65 23.10 -33.32
CA LEU A 419 3.47 22.93 -32.11
C LEU A 419 3.03 21.72 -31.27
N THR A 420 1.71 21.50 -31.16
CA THR A 420 1.15 20.34 -30.45
C THR A 420 1.55 19.05 -31.15
N HIS A 421 1.42 18.99 -32.48
CA HIS A 421 1.84 17.84 -33.27
C HIS A 421 3.33 17.53 -33.10
N PHE A 422 4.19 18.54 -33.15
CA PHE A 422 5.62 18.37 -32.88
C PHE A 422 5.88 17.82 -31.47
N ALA A 423 5.24 18.40 -30.45
CA ALA A 423 5.41 17.95 -29.07
C ALA A 423 4.94 16.50 -28.87
N ASN A 424 3.85 16.12 -29.52
CA ASN A 424 3.33 14.76 -29.52
C ASN A 424 4.31 13.77 -30.14
N SER A 425 4.83 14.07 -31.33
CA SER A 425 5.85 13.24 -31.97
C SER A 425 7.14 13.16 -31.15
N GLN A 426 7.54 14.25 -30.51
CA GLN A 426 8.79 14.29 -29.72
C GLN A 426 8.68 13.50 -28.41
N LEU A 427 7.56 13.60 -27.70
CA LEU A 427 7.29 12.77 -26.52
C LEU A 427 7.20 11.30 -26.91
N HIS A 428 6.49 10.98 -27.99
CA HIS A 428 6.38 9.63 -28.50
C HIS A 428 7.74 9.03 -28.84
N ALA A 429 8.57 9.73 -29.62
CA ALA A 429 9.89 9.25 -30.02
C ALA A 429 10.82 8.97 -28.83
N SER A 430 10.83 9.85 -27.81
CA SER A 430 11.62 9.63 -26.59
C SER A 430 11.09 8.46 -25.75
N LEU A 431 9.77 8.28 -25.69
CA LEU A 431 9.16 7.21 -24.89
C LEU A 431 9.25 5.83 -25.59
N SER A 432 9.01 5.78 -26.91
CA SER A 432 9.01 4.53 -27.68
C SER A 432 10.40 3.90 -27.76
N SER A 433 11.44 4.72 -27.87
CA SER A 433 12.84 4.28 -27.95
C SER A 433 13.45 3.91 -26.59
N SER A 434 12.74 4.17 -25.49
CA SER A 434 13.27 3.93 -24.14
C SER A 434 13.34 2.46 -23.73
N GLY A 435 12.51 1.59 -24.33
CA GLY A 435 12.31 0.20 -23.87
C GLY A 435 11.59 0.07 -22.52
N LEU A 436 11.11 1.19 -21.95
CA LEU A 436 10.49 1.22 -20.60
C LEU A 436 8.95 1.15 -20.66
N CYS A 437 8.37 1.48 -21.82
CA CYS A 437 6.93 1.58 -21.99
C CYS A 437 6.34 0.28 -22.57
N CYS A 438 5.18 -0.12 -22.05
CA CYS A 438 4.32 -1.14 -22.69
C CYS A 438 3.12 -0.53 -23.42
N VAL A 439 2.68 0.68 -23.06
CA VAL A 439 1.63 1.44 -23.73
C VAL A 439 2.00 2.92 -23.67
N ILE A 440 1.84 3.62 -24.78
CA ILE A 440 1.98 5.07 -24.86
C ILE A 440 0.64 5.62 -25.34
N PHE A 441 0.03 6.51 -24.58
CA PHE A 441 -1.26 7.12 -24.91
C PHE A 441 -1.16 8.65 -24.89
N SER A 442 -1.60 9.27 -25.97
CA SER A 442 -1.67 10.72 -26.12
C SER A 442 -3.11 11.20 -26.24
N SER A 443 -3.43 12.33 -25.62
CA SER A 443 -4.71 13.00 -25.87
C SER A 443 -4.91 13.46 -27.32
N GLU A 444 -3.83 13.56 -28.12
CA GLU A 444 -3.90 13.93 -29.55
C GLU A 444 -4.06 12.70 -30.46
N SER A 445 -3.34 11.62 -30.18
CA SER A 445 -3.24 10.46 -31.09
C SER A 445 -3.79 9.15 -30.54
N ALA A 446 -4.39 9.18 -29.35
CA ALA A 446 -4.78 7.98 -28.59
C ALA A 446 -3.59 7.03 -28.38
N GLU A 447 -3.77 5.73 -28.60
CA GLU A 447 -2.70 4.74 -28.45
C GLU A 447 -1.65 4.88 -29.56
N MET A 448 -0.38 5.00 -29.16
CA MET A 448 0.76 5.21 -30.05
C MET A 448 1.64 3.96 -30.09
N PRO A 449 2.19 3.59 -31.26
CA PRO A 449 2.94 2.36 -31.42
C PRO A 449 4.28 2.38 -30.67
N LEU A 450 4.73 1.23 -30.18
CA LEU A 450 6.10 1.06 -29.67
C LEU A 450 7.08 0.88 -30.83
N GLU A 451 8.37 1.10 -30.58
CA GLU A 451 9.42 0.86 -31.57
C GLU A 451 9.72 -0.64 -31.71
N ASP A 452 9.78 -1.12 -32.95
CA ASP A 452 10.01 -2.54 -33.24
C ASP A 452 11.42 -2.99 -32.85
N GLY A 453 11.53 -4.16 -32.25
CA GLY A 453 12.83 -4.79 -31.92
C GLY A 453 13.45 -4.33 -30.59
N LEU A 454 12.75 -3.53 -29.79
CA LEU A 454 13.12 -3.21 -28.42
C LEU A 454 12.37 -4.10 -27.40
N ASP A 455 12.97 -4.26 -26.22
CA ASP A 455 12.30 -4.90 -25.09
C ASP A 455 11.10 -4.05 -24.65
N VAL A 456 10.00 -4.72 -24.31
CA VAL A 456 8.78 -4.06 -23.83
C VAL A 456 8.83 -3.95 -22.31
N GLY A 457 8.90 -2.72 -21.82
CA GLY A 457 8.93 -2.44 -20.39
C GLY A 457 7.59 -2.60 -19.68
N ASN A 458 7.47 -2.00 -18.49
CA ASN A 458 6.32 -2.20 -17.61
C ASN A 458 5.43 -0.97 -17.39
N TYR A 459 5.79 0.17 -17.97
CA TYR A 459 5.09 1.43 -17.73
C TYR A 459 4.10 1.76 -18.84
N ILE A 460 2.95 2.29 -18.44
CA ILE A 460 1.99 2.94 -19.31
C ILE A 460 2.14 4.44 -19.10
N VAL A 461 2.44 5.19 -20.17
CA VAL A 461 2.55 6.65 -20.11
C VAL A 461 1.36 7.27 -20.84
N VAL A 462 0.63 8.12 -20.12
CA VAL A 462 -0.47 8.90 -20.66
C VAL A 462 -0.08 10.38 -20.63
N PHE A 463 -0.23 11.10 -21.73
CA PHE A 463 0.14 12.52 -21.75
C PHE A 463 -0.81 13.39 -22.58
N ASN A 464 -0.84 14.68 -22.20
CA ASN A 464 -1.31 15.76 -23.06
C ASN A 464 -0.07 16.48 -23.62
N PRO A 465 0.17 16.42 -24.95
CA PRO A 465 1.45 16.80 -25.54
C PRO A 465 1.77 18.28 -25.39
N LEU A 466 0.76 19.13 -25.55
CA LEU A 466 0.91 20.57 -25.44
C LEU A 466 -0.45 21.26 -25.31
N MET A 467 -0.50 22.28 -24.46
CA MET A 467 -1.63 23.20 -24.33
C MET A 467 -1.14 24.61 -24.01
N GLY A 468 -2.02 25.60 -24.19
CA GLY A 468 -1.73 27.00 -23.93
C GLY A 468 -1.63 27.82 -25.21
N THR A 469 -1.05 29.03 -25.09
CA THR A 469 -0.98 29.99 -26.19
C THR A 469 0.47 30.21 -26.61
N PRO A 470 0.82 29.97 -27.89
CA PRO A 470 2.15 30.23 -28.42
C PRO A 470 2.61 31.68 -28.15
N GLY A 471 3.86 31.83 -27.72
CA GLY A 471 4.44 33.14 -27.40
C GLY A 471 4.03 33.75 -26.05
N ILE A 472 3.06 33.16 -25.33
CA ILE A 472 2.65 33.60 -23.99
C ILE A 472 3.11 32.57 -22.95
N SER A 473 2.46 31.41 -22.96
CA SER A 473 2.79 30.31 -22.08
C SER A 473 2.18 29.02 -22.61
N MET A 474 3.00 27.97 -22.67
CA MET A 474 2.54 26.63 -23.04
C MET A 474 2.98 25.62 -21.98
N GLY A 475 2.41 24.42 -22.02
CA GLY A 475 2.82 23.35 -21.14
C GLY A 475 2.33 21.99 -21.59
N ASN A 476 2.91 20.94 -21.03
CA ASN A 476 2.49 19.56 -21.23
C ASN A 476 2.19 18.91 -19.87
N ILE A 477 1.44 17.81 -19.88
CA ILE A 477 1.07 17.05 -18.68
C ILE A 477 1.29 15.58 -18.97
N PHE A 478 1.77 14.81 -17.99
CA PHE A 478 1.91 13.37 -18.11
C PHE A 478 1.55 12.67 -16.80
N GLY A 479 1.00 11.47 -16.94
CA GLY A 479 0.76 10.50 -15.87
C GLY A 479 1.39 9.16 -16.24
N VAL A 480 1.89 8.45 -15.24
CA VAL A 480 2.55 7.15 -15.40
C VAL A 480 1.84 6.13 -14.55
N TYR A 481 1.52 4.99 -15.15
CA TYR A 481 0.90 3.85 -14.51
C TYR A 481 1.76 2.60 -14.71
N TYR A 482 1.67 1.64 -13.80
CA TYR A 482 2.30 0.33 -13.98
C TYR A 482 1.33 -0.64 -14.67
N ARG A 483 1.81 -1.47 -15.61
CA ARG A 483 0.98 -2.43 -16.36
C ARG A 483 0.21 -3.40 -15.45
N LYS A 484 -0.98 -3.81 -15.89
CA LYS A 484 -1.76 -4.91 -15.26
C LYS A 484 -1.69 -6.18 -16.11
N SER A 485 -1.62 -6.01 -17.42
CA SER A 485 -1.32 -7.07 -18.39
C SER A 485 0.01 -7.77 -18.11
N ALA A 486 0.15 -9.03 -18.52
CA ALA A 486 1.33 -9.85 -18.27
C ALA A 486 2.61 -9.25 -18.92
N PRO A 487 3.76 -9.26 -18.21
CA PRO A 487 5.02 -8.68 -18.70
C PRO A 487 5.55 -9.36 -19.97
N GLY A 488 6.43 -8.67 -20.71
CA GLY A 488 7.13 -9.20 -21.89
C GLY A 488 6.32 -9.20 -23.19
N LYS A 489 5.11 -8.63 -23.20
CA LYS A 489 4.31 -8.35 -24.40
C LYS A 489 3.89 -6.88 -24.42
N PRO A 490 3.57 -6.28 -25.59
CA PRO A 490 2.86 -5.00 -25.66
C PRO A 490 1.68 -5.01 -24.69
N GLY A 491 1.50 -3.90 -23.96
CA GLY A 491 0.35 -3.76 -23.08
C GLY A 491 -0.92 -3.52 -23.89
N ASP A 492 -2.06 -3.63 -23.23
CA ASP A 492 -3.36 -3.31 -23.83
C ASP A 492 -3.82 -1.96 -23.25
N SER A 493 -4.32 -1.04 -24.08
CA SER A 493 -4.91 0.21 -23.58
C SER A 493 -6.13 -0.03 -22.70
N SER A 494 -6.75 -1.21 -22.76
CA SER A 494 -7.74 -1.66 -21.77
C SER A 494 -7.19 -1.69 -20.34
N ASP A 495 -5.86 -1.79 -20.16
CA ASP A 495 -5.23 -1.66 -18.84
C ASP A 495 -5.53 -0.30 -18.22
N LEU A 496 -5.77 0.77 -19.00
CA LEU A 496 -6.12 2.10 -18.48
C LEU A 496 -7.59 2.21 -18.03
N LEU A 497 -8.45 1.28 -18.45
CA LEU A 497 -9.86 1.28 -18.07
C LEU A 497 -10.02 0.79 -16.62
N GLN A 498 -11.03 1.35 -15.96
CA GLN A 498 -11.36 1.15 -14.56
C GLN A 498 -10.26 1.55 -13.56
N ARG A 499 -9.14 2.13 -14.02
CA ARG A 499 -8.08 2.64 -13.15
C ARG A 499 -8.55 3.84 -12.38
N THR A 500 -8.29 3.83 -11.07
CA THR A 500 -8.44 5.02 -10.23
C THR A 500 -7.25 5.94 -10.42
N GLY A 501 -7.43 7.24 -10.16
CA GLY A 501 -6.33 8.20 -10.18
C GLY A 501 -5.22 7.88 -9.16
N TYR A 502 -5.53 7.13 -8.11
CA TYR A 502 -4.56 6.64 -7.11
C TYR A 502 -3.56 5.62 -7.65
N GLU A 503 -3.86 4.93 -8.76
CA GLU A 503 -2.96 3.92 -9.33
C GLU A 503 -1.77 4.51 -10.11
N GLN A 504 -1.65 5.84 -10.16
CA GLN A 504 -0.49 6.51 -10.76
C GLN A 504 0.77 6.26 -9.92
N VAL A 505 1.85 5.81 -10.56
CA VAL A 505 3.16 5.62 -9.93
C VAL A 505 4.04 6.87 -10.03
N ALA A 506 3.77 7.72 -11.01
CA ALA A 506 4.31 9.07 -11.11
C ALA A 506 3.37 9.94 -11.93
N ALA A 507 3.45 11.25 -11.73
CA ALA A 507 2.80 12.23 -12.59
C ALA A 507 3.61 13.53 -12.59
N GLY A 508 3.36 14.38 -13.57
CA GLY A 508 4.01 15.68 -13.66
C GLY A 508 3.55 16.51 -14.85
N TYR A 509 4.18 17.66 -14.98
CA TYR A 509 3.93 18.60 -16.06
C TYR A 509 5.18 19.45 -16.31
N CYS A 510 5.32 19.98 -17.52
CA CYS A 510 6.34 20.99 -17.85
C CYS A 510 5.66 22.30 -18.25
N VAL A 511 6.10 23.41 -17.68
CA VAL A 511 5.73 24.76 -18.12
C VAL A 511 6.81 25.27 -19.05
N PHE A 512 6.43 25.73 -20.24
CA PHE A 512 7.28 26.35 -21.24
C PHE A 512 7.07 27.87 -21.24
N GLY A 513 7.62 28.53 -20.21
CA GLY A 513 7.66 29.99 -20.10
C GLY A 513 9.03 30.56 -20.52
N PRO A 514 9.44 31.72 -19.96
CA PRO A 514 10.78 32.29 -20.17
C PRO A 514 11.91 31.30 -19.83
N SER A 515 11.68 30.45 -18.83
CA SER A 515 12.48 29.26 -18.52
C SER A 515 11.53 28.07 -18.46
N ALA A 516 11.95 26.93 -19.01
CA ALA A 516 11.18 25.70 -18.90
C ALA A 516 11.36 25.10 -17.50
N GLU A 517 10.26 24.72 -16.86
CA GLU A 517 10.25 24.11 -15.53
C GLU A 517 9.45 22.80 -15.57
N LEU A 518 10.13 21.69 -15.27
CA LEU A 518 9.53 20.36 -15.12
C LEU A 518 9.21 20.12 -13.65
N VAL A 519 7.94 19.90 -13.35
CA VAL A 519 7.44 19.59 -12.00
C VAL A 519 6.87 18.19 -12.00
N PHE A 520 7.34 17.32 -11.10
CA PHE A 520 6.85 15.95 -11.04
C PHE A 520 6.87 15.37 -9.62
N SER A 521 6.17 14.25 -9.44
CA SER A 521 6.21 13.42 -8.25
C SER A 521 6.28 11.94 -8.63
N MET A 522 7.03 11.16 -7.84
CA MET A 522 7.12 9.69 -7.93
C MET A 522 6.60 9.01 -6.63
N GLY A 523 5.62 9.62 -5.95
CA GLY A 523 5.14 9.14 -4.65
C GLY A 523 5.73 9.87 -3.43
N PHE A 524 6.95 10.41 -3.54
CA PHE A 524 7.69 10.99 -2.42
C PHE A 524 7.85 12.51 -2.54
N GLY A 525 6.73 13.22 -2.48
CA GLY A 525 6.67 14.68 -2.61
C GLY A 525 6.78 15.18 -4.05
N VAL A 526 6.64 16.49 -4.23
CA VAL A 526 6.64 17.18 -5.53
C VAL A 526 7.93 17.98 -5.67
N HIS A 527 8.58 17.88 -6.83
CA HIS A 527 9.89 18.50 -7.07
C HIS A 527 9.87 19.27 -8.39
N GLY A 528 10.47 20.47 -8.40
CA GLY A 528 10.53 21.36 -9.56
C GLY A 528 11.96 21.55 -10.06
N PHE A 529 12.19 21.28 -11.34
CA PHE A 529 13.47 21.41 -12.01
C PHE A 529 13.39 22.45 -13.13
N LYS A 530 14.27 23.45 -13.10
CA LYS A 530 14.37 24.46 -14.15
C LYS A 530 15.43 24.08 -15.17
N LEU A 531 15.14 24.33 -16.44
CA LEU A 531 16.09 24.11 -17.53
C LEU A 531 17.15 25.21 -17.51
N ASP A 532 18.37 24.83 -17.16
CA ASP A 532 19.54 25.66 -17.38
C ASP A 532 19.98 25.55 -18.85
N ARG A 533 19.84 26.65 -19.59
CA ARG A 533 20.18 26.71 -21.02
C ARG A 533 21.69 26.65 -21.26
N THR A 534 22.51 26.99 -20.27
CA THR A 534 23.97 26.94 -20.42
C THR A 534 24.48 25.52 -20.34
N SER A 535 24.04 24.74 -19.34
CA SER A 535 24.43 23.34 -19.21
C SER A 535 23.57 22.37 -20.01
N GLY A 536 22.36 22.79 -20.43
CA GLY A 536 21.38 21.92 -21.09
C GLY A 536 20.72 20.90 -20.15
N HIS A 537 20.88 21.06 -18.83
CA HIS A 537 20.31 20.17 -17.83
C HIS A 537 19.11 20.82 -17.11
N PHE A 538 18.12 19.99 -16.78
CA PHE A 538 17.12 20.33 -15.78
C PHE A 538 17.75 20.20 -14.40
N VAL A 539 17.81 21.32 -13.68
CA VAL A 539 18.46 21.47 -12.38
C VAL A 539 17.40 21.73 -11.31
N LEU A 540 17.52 21.05 -10.17
CA LEU A 540 16.60 21.18 -9.05
C LEU A 540 16.52 22.66 -8.63
N SER A 541 15.30 23.19 -8.66
CA SER A 541 15.00 24.56 -8.28
C SER A 541 14.14 24.64 -7.02
N ARG A 542 13.30 23.62 -6.80
CA ARG A 542 12.42 23.48 -5.64
C ARG A 542 12.32 22.01 -5.27
N GLU A 543 12.59 21.69 -4.01
CA GLU A 543 12.41 20.35 -3.45
C GLU A 543 11.20 20.38 -2.52
N HIS A 544 10.40 19.31 -2.52
CA HIS A 544 9.22 19.16 -1.65
C HIS A 544 8.25 20.36 -1.70
N VAL A 545 7.82 20.73 -2.90
CA VAL A 545 6.83 21.76 -3.12
C VAL A 545 5.57 21.47 -2.30
N ARG A 546 5.08 22.49 -1.59
CA ARG A 546 3.85 22.49 -0.79
C ARG A 546 2.89 23.50 -1.34
N ILE A 547 1.64 23.10 -1.48
CA ILE A 547 0.57 24.04 -1.74
C ILE A 547 0.06 24.60 -0.40
N PRO A 548 -0.05 25.93 -0.26
CA PRO A 548 -0.67 26.53 0.92
C PRO A 548 -2.11 26.03 1.14
N GLU A 549 -2.58 25.95 2.38
CA GLU A 549 -3.95 25.50 2.71
C GLU A 549 -5.03 26.44 2.17
N THR A 550 -4.67 27.71 1.96
CA THR A 550 -5.43 28.77 1.29
C THR A 550 -4.46 29.68 0.54
N GLY A 551 -4.92 30.43 -0.47
CA GLY A 551 -4.06 31.41 -1.12
C GLY A 551 -4.79 32.36 -2.06
N PRO A 552 -4.15 33.47 -2.45
CA PRO A 552 -4.85 34.60 -3.05
C PRO A 552 -5.34 34.33 -4.47
N VAL A 553 -4.87 33.28 -5.14
CA VAL A 553 -5.13 33.08 -6.56
C VAL A 553 -6.39 32.24 -6.76
N TYR A 554 -7.26 32.64 -7.67
CA TYR A 554 -8.23 31.70 -8.24
C TYR A 554 -8.22 31.80 -9.76
N SER A 555 -8.46 30.67 -10.41
CA SER A 555 -8.43 30.54 -11.86
C SER A 555 -9.71 29.87 -12.33
N ILE A 556 -10.45 30.58 -13.17
CA ILE A 556 -11.68 30.12 -13.80
C ILE A 556 -11.90 30.91 -15.08
N ASP A 557 -12.48 30.28 -16.09
CA ASP A 557 -12.98 31.00 -17.26
C ASP A 557 -14.27 31.74 -16.90
N SER A 558 -14.22 33.06 -16.73
CA SER A 558 -15.41 33.84 -16.38
C SER A 558 -16.56 33.70 -17.40
N SER A 559 -16.27 33.29 -18.64
CA SER A 559 -17.30 33.08 -19.67
C SER A 559 -18.20 31.87 -19.39
N VAL A 560 -17.76 30.93 -18.53
CA VAL A 560 -18.55 29.74 -18.20
C VAL A 560 -19.50 29.94 -17.01
N LEU A 561 -19.31 31.01 -16.23
CA LEU A 561 -20.09 31.31 -15.02
C LEU A 561 -21.61 31.38 -15.23
N PRO A 562 -22.15 32.00 -16.30
CA PRO A 562 -23.60 32.10 -16.50
C PRO A 562 -24.31 30.74 -16.56
N ASN A 563 -23.60 29.67 -16.95
CA ASN A 563 -24.13 28.31 -17.05
C ASN A 563 -23.55 27.37 -15.98
N ALA A 564 -22.68 27.88 -15.09
CA ALA A 564 -22.06 27.08 -14.05
C ALA A 564 -23.05 26.69 -12.95
N PRO A 565 -22.80 25.60 -12.20
CA PRO A 565 -23.61 25.24 -11.03
C PRO A 565 -23.72 26.40 -10.02
N GLU A 566 -24.86 26.51 -9.35
CA GLU A 566 -25.14 27.60 -8.39
C GLU A 566 -24.08 27.71 -7.29
N GLY A 567 -23.61 26.56 -6.75
CA GLY A 567 -22.53 26.53 -5.76
C GLY A 567 -21.21 27.13 -6.26
N VAL A 568 -20.90 27.00 -7.55
CA VAL A 568 -19.70 27.61 -8.16
C VAL A 568 -19.88 29.12 -8.28
N ASN A 569 -21.06 29.58 -8.71
CA ASN A 569 -21.36 31.02 -8.79
C ASN A 569 -21.35 31.68 -7.40
N ALA A 570 -21.90 31.00 -6.39
CA ALA A 570 -21.85 31.46 -5.00
C ALA A 570 -20.39 31.55 -4.50
N PHE A 571 -19.57 30.54 -4.77
CA PHE A 571 -18.18 30.53 -4.38
C PHE A 571 -17.36 31.64 -5.05
N VAL A 572 -17.55 31.86 -6.37
CA VAL A 572 -16.90 32.96 -7.08
C VAL A 572 -17.33 34.31 -6.53
N ALA A 573 -18.60 34.49 -6.17
CA ALA A 573 -19.07 35.70 -5.50
C ALA A 573 -18.42 35.91 -4.12
N GLU A 574 -18.15 34.84 -3.35
CA GLU A 574 -17.38 34.92 -2.10
C GLU A 574 -15.93 35.34 -2.36
N LEU A 575 -15.29 34.81 -3.40
CA LEU A 575 -13.93 35.17 -3.79
C LEU A 575 -13.84 36.62 -4.30
N GLU A 576 -14.87 37.13 -4.98
CA GLU A 576 -14.91 38.49 -5.53
C GLU A 576 -15.48 39.54 -4.56
N ALA A 577 -15.87 39.12 -3.34
CA ALA A 577 -16.38 40.02 -2.33
C ALA A 577 -15.35 41.09 -1.92
N GLU A 578 -15.83 42.28 -1.57
CA GLU A 578 -14.97 43.39 -1.14
C GLU A 578 -14.17 42.99 0.11
N GLY A 579 -12.84 43.14 0.04
CA GLY A 579 -11.94 42.77 1.14
C GLY A 579 -11.51 41.30 1.17
N SER A 580 -11.90 40.46 0.21
CA SER A 580 -11.49 39.04 0.14
C SER A 580 -9.98 38.85 -0.07
N GLY A 581 -9.32 39.83 -0.70
CA GLY A 581 -7.90 39.77 -1.08
C GLY A 581 -7.59 38.75 -2.19
N ARG A 582 -8.62 38.18 -2.84
CA ARG A 582 -8.45 37.18 -3.91
C ARG A 582 -8.22 37.84 -5.26
N ILE A 583 -7.52 37.12 -6.14
CA ILE A 583 -6.99 37.61 -7.39
C ILE A 583 -7.31 36.59 -8.48
N LEU A 584 -8.15 36.99 -9.44
CA LEU A 584 -8.40 36.22 -10.65
C LEU A 584 -7.13 36.16 -11.51
N ARG A 585 -6.69 34.95 -11.85
CA ARG A 585 -5.60 34.67 -12.80
C ARG A 585 -6.00 33.51 -13.69
N TYR A 586 -6.26 33.81 -14.95
CA TYR A 586 -6.59 32.82 -15.97
C TYR A 586 -5.82 33.16 -17.24
N GLU A 587 -4.87 32.30 -17.61
CA GLU A 587 -3.97 32.51 -18.76
C GLU A 587 -4.36 31.71 -19.99
N HIS A 588 -5.53 31.05 -19.97
CA HIS A 588 -5.93 30.07 -20.98
C HIS A 588 -4.88 28.95 -21.16
N ASN A 589 -4.10 28.67 -20.11
CA ASN A 589 -3.14 27.57 -20.05
C ASN A 589 -3.25 26.92 -18.68
N LEU A 590 -3.94 25.78 -18.66
CA LEU A 590 -4.22 25.01 -17.45
C LEU A 590 -2.95 24.68 -16.66
N VAL A 591 -1.84 24.38 -17.33
CA VAL A 591 -0.58 24.03 -16.68
C VAL A 591 0.01 25.23 -15.93
N SER A 592 -0.07 26.42 -16.54
CA SER A 592 0.45 27.65 -15.92
C SER A 592 -0.44 28.13 -14.78
N ASP A 593 -1.76 28.07 -14.98
CA ASP A 593 -2.73 28.42 -13.96
C ASP A 593 -2.59 27.48 -12.75
N PHE A 594 -2.45 26.16 -12.99
CA PHE A 594 -2.18 25.20 -11.92
C PHE A 594 -0.83 25.45 -11.25
N HIS A 595 0.23 25.74 -12.01
CA HIS A 595 1.55 26.03 -11.42
C HIS A 595 1.51 27.25 -10.49
N LYS A 596 0.75 28.28 -10.82
CA LYS A 596 0.56 29.43 -9.91
C LYS A 596 -0.20 29.06 -8.64
N VAL A 597 -1.24 28.23 -8.77
CA VAL A 597 -2.01 27.70 -7.63
C VAL A 597 -1.12 26.83 -6.75
N LEU A 598 -0.29 25.97 -7.33
CA LEU A 598 0.66 25.11 -6.62
C LEU A 598 1.65 25.92 -5.77
N ILE A 599 2.15 27.04 -6.30
CA ILE A 599 3.18 27.85 -5.63
C ILE A 599 2.60 28.86 -4.65
N ASN A 600 1.51 29.56 -5.01
CA ASN A 600 0.99 30.68 -4.23
C ASN A 600 -0.21 30.29 -3.35
N GLY A 601 -0.77 29.10 -3.55
CA GLY A 601 -2.06 28.73 -2.98
C GLY A 601 -3.22 29.39 -3.72
N GLY A 602 -4.40 28.81 -3.56
CA GLY A 602 -5.57 29.17 -4.32
C GLY A 602 -6.31 27.98 -4.92
N ILE A 603 -7.13 28.23 -5.93
CA ILE A 603 -7.91 27.18 -6.58
C ILE A 603 -8.01 27.39 -8.10
N LEU A 604 -7.87 26.30 -8.83
CA LEU A 604 -8.14 26.20 -10.26
C LEU A 604 -9.47 25.46 -10.47
N MET A 605 -10.37 26.04 -11.26
CA MET A 605 -11.75 25.58 -11.40
C MET A 605 -12.15 25.46 -12.88
N LEU A 606 -12.54 24.25 -13.26
CA LEU A 606 -13.16 23.90 -14.54
C LEU A 606 -14.52 23.27 -14.23
N PRO A 607 -15.59 24.11 -14.10
CA PRO A 607 -16.88 23.62 -13.65
C PRO A 607 -17.65 22.83 -14.73
N GLY A 608 -17.24 22.93 -16.00
CA GLY A 608 -17.70 22.04 -17.05
C GLY A 608 -19.17 22.16 -17.47
N PRO A 609 -19.77 23.37 -17.65
CA PRO A 609 -21.16 23.46 -18.12
C PRO A 609 -21.36 22.88 -19.53
N HIS A 610 -20.29 22.82 -20.33
CA HIS A 610 -20.27 22.10 -21.61
C HIS A 610 -19.09 21.13 -21.66
N LYS A 611 -19.17 20.13 -22.56
CA LYS A 611 -18.13 19.07 -22.70
C LYS A 611 -16.72 19.63 -22.98
N LYS A 612 -16.64 20.74 -23.71
CA LYS A 612 -15.36 21.42 -24.03
C LYS A 612 -14.70 22.09 -22.83
N ASP A 613 -15.45 22.34 -21.75
CA ASP A 613 -14.99 23.02 -20.54
C ASP A 613 -14.59 22.01 -19.44
N LEU A 614 -14.59 20.71 -19.76
CA LEU A 614 -14.18 19.61 -18.87
C LEU A 614 -12.71 19.24 -19.10
N ALA A 615 -12.04 18.74 -18.07
CA ALA A 615 -10.70 18.19 -18.17
C ALA A 615 -10.75 16.70 -18.55
N GLN A 616 -9.93 16.27 -19.52
CA GLN A 616 -9.74 14.84 -19.78
C GLN A 616 -9.15 14.16 -18.53
N PHE A 617 -9.77 13.07 -18.08
CA PHE A 617 -9.46 12.45 -16.79
C PHE A 617 -8.03 11.90 -16.76
N LEU A 618 -7.68 11.01 -17.70
CA LEU A 618 -6.40 10.29 -17.67
C LEU A 618 -5.19 11.18 -18.01
N SER A 619 -5.33 12.09 -18.97
CA SER A 619 -4.22 12.89 -19.52
C SER A 619 -4.04 14.26 -18.87
N VAL A 620 -5.03 14.72 -18.08
CA VAL A 620 -5.03 16.06 -17.49
C VAL A 620 -5.44 16.03 -16.02
N ALA A 621 -6.69 15.63 -15.72
CA ALA A 621 -7.27 15.84 -14.39
C ALA A 621 -6.60 14.98 -13.31
N ALA A 622 -6.39 13.69 -13.58
CA ALA A 622 -5.77 12.76 -12.65
C ALA A 622 -4.27 13.07 -12.40
N PRO A 623 -3.45 13.40 -13.42
CA PRO A 623 -2.07 13.86 -13.18
C PRO A 623 -1.97 15.12 -12.31
N LEU A 624 -2.77 16.15 -12.57
CA LEU A 624 -2.76 17.38 -11.76
C LEU A 624 -3.24 17.12 -10.33
N ALA A 625 -4.27 16.28 -10.17
CA ALA A 625 -4.75 15.87 -8.86
C ALA A 625 -3.71 15.08 -8.07
N TYR A 626 -2.92 14.24 -8.73
CA TYR A 626 -1.82 13.50 -8.10
C TYR A 626 -0.73 14.44 -7.58
N ILE A 627 -0.35 15.44 -8.38
CA ILE A 627 0.58 16.49 -7.94
C ILE A 627 0.01 17.29 -6.76
N ALA A 628 -1.25 17.73 -6.85
CA ALA A 628 -1.90 18.49 -5.78
C ALA A 628 -1.90 17.69 -4.47
N ARG A 629 -2.28 16.41 -4.51
CA ARG A 629 -2.26 15.50 -3.35
C ARG A 629 -0.87 15.46 -2.72
N HIS A 630 0.18 15.19 -3.51
CA HIS A 630 1.54 15.07 -2.98
C HIS A 630 2.17 16.39 -2.52
N ALA A 631 1.56 17.53 -2.88
CA ALA A 631 1.90 18.84 -2.36
C ALA A 631 1.08 19.25 -1.12
N GLY A 632 0.11 18.44 -0.67
CA GLY A 632 -0.79 18.76 0.46
C GLY A 632 -2.10 19.46 0.08
N GLY A 633 -2.41 19.53 -1.21
CA GLY A 633 -3.65 20.08 -1.73
C GLY A 633 -4.73 19.01 -1.92
N ARG A 634 -5.86 19.44 -2.50
CA ARG A 634 -6.96 18.56 -2.88
C ARG A 634 -7.34 18.75 -4.34
N ALA A 635 -8.00 17.73 -4.87
CA ALA A 635 -8.65 17.76 -6.16
C ALA A 635 -10.01 17.07 -6.09
N SER A 636 -11.03 17.68 -6.66
CA SER A 636 -12.41 17.20 -6.63
C SER A 636 -13.12 17.41 -7.97
N VAL A 637 -14.17 16.63 -8.20
CA VAL A 637 -15.17 16.88 -9.25
C VAL A 637 -16.40 17.63 -8.75
N GLY A 638 -16.31 18.24 -7.56
CA GLY A 638 -17.33 19.05 -6.89
C GLY A 638 -18.23 18.27 -5.94
N LYS A 639 -18.18 16.93 -5.99
CA LYS A 639 -18.99 16.05 -5.13
C LYS A 639 -18.22 14.90 -4.49
N ARG A 640 -17.00 14.63 -4.95
CA ARG A 640 -16.15 13.53 -4.49
C ARG A 640 -14.70 13.80 -4.89
N PRO A 641 -13.73 13.22 -4.15
CA PRO A 641 -12.32 13.30 -4.50
C PRO A 641 -12.05 12.80 -5.92
N LEU A 642 -11.23 13.53 -6.67
CA LEU A 642 -10.99 13.23 -8.09
C LEU A 642 -10.27 11.90 -8.29
N LEU A 643 -9.29 11.60 -7.43
CA LEU A 643 -8.47 10.40 -7.56
C LEU A 643 -9.21 9.09 -7.23
N GLU A 644 -10.38 9.16 -6.59
CA GLU A 644 -11.27 8.01 -6.36
C GLU A 644 -12.01 7.56 -7.63
N LEU A 645 -12.11 8.42 -8.64
CA LEU A 645 -12.81 8.09 -9.87
C LEU A 645 -12.04 7.03 -10.66
N SER A 646 -12.78 6.04 -11.18
CA SER A 646 -12.27 5.07 -12.14
C SER A 646 -12.54 5.52 -13.57
N ALA A 647 -11.53 5.45 -14.44
CA ALA A 647 -11.66 5.76 -15.86
C ALA A 647 -12.57 4.75 -16.57
N TRP A 648 -13.83 5.10 -16.85
CA TRP A 648 -14.75 4.18 -17.56
C TRP A 648 -14.57 4.22 -19.09
N SER A 649 -13.87 5.23 -19.61
CA SER A 649 -13.44 5.33 -21.01
C SER A 649 -12.12 6.12 -21.11
N LEU A 650 -11.38 5.92 -22.20
CA LEU A 650 -10.11 6.63 -22.44
C LEU A 650 -10.33 8.14 -22.67
N ASP A 651 -11.49 8.52 -23.21
CA ASP A 651 -11.89 9.91 -23.46
C ASP A 651 -12.75 10.52 -22.34
N MET A 652 -12.80 9.87 -21.17
CA MET A 652 -13.56 10.36 -20.02
C MET A 652 -13.13 11.79 -19.68
N ALA A 653 -14.09 12.70 -19.58
CA ALA A 653 -13.85 14.10 -19.19
C ALA A 653 -14.68 14.43 -17.94
N VAL A 654 -14.10 15.22 -17.03
CA VAL A 654 -14.67 15.53 -15.72
C VAL A 654 -14.51 17.01 -15.37
N PRO A 655 -15.39 17.57 -14.51
CA PRO A 655 -15.11 18.84 -13.85
C PRO A 655 -13.84 18.71 -13.01
N LEU A 656 -13.09 19.80 -12.84
CA LEU A 656 -11.85 19.81 -12.09
C LEU A 656 -11.80 21.02 -11.17
N TYR A 657 -11.79 20.76 -9.87
CA TYR A 657 -11.51 21.76 -8.84
C TYR A 657 -10.27 21.31 -8.09
N VAL A 658 -9.16 22.01 -8.26
CA VAL A 658 -7.86 21.56 -7.74
C VAL A 658 -7.07 22.72 -7.16
N GLY A 659 -6.46 22.51 -6.00
CA GLY A 659 -5.64 23.53 -5.34
C GLY A 659 -5.56 23.36 -3.84
N SER A 660 -5.51 24.48 -3.15
CA SER A 660 -5.51 24.62 -1.70
C SER A 660 -6.68 23.85 -1.08
N SER A 661 -6.36 23.06 -0.06
CA SER A 661 -7.32 22.11 0.52
C SER A 661 -8.58 22.79 1.07
N MET A 662 -8.45 23.94 1.74
CA MET A 662 -9.62 24.67 2.27
C MET A 662 -10.51 25.25 1.17
N GLU A 663 -9.94 25.66 0.04
CA GLU A 663 -10.71 26.21 -1.08
C GLU A 663 -11.53 25.10 -1.77
N VAL A 664 -10.92 23.92 -1.94
CA VAL A 664 -11.60 22.75 -2.51
C VAL A 664 -12.67 22.22 -1.55
N ASP A 665 -12.41 22.22 -0.24
CA ASP A 665 -13.41 21.88 0.78
C ASP A 665 -14.61 22.84 0.71
N ARG A 666 -14.34 24.15 0.57
CA ARG A 666 -15.38 25.19 0.52
C ARG A 666 -16.27 25.09 -0.73
N ILE A 667 -15.70 24.87 -1.91
CA ILE A 667 -16.50 24.74 -3.12
C ILE A 667 -17.32 23.44 -3.15
N GLU A 668 -16.82 22.34 -2.59
CA GLU A 668 -17.60 21.11 -2.40
C GLU A 668 -18.79 21.37 -1.47
N GLU A 669 -18.56 22.04 -0.34
CA GLU A 669 -19.61 22.40 0.62
C GLU A 669 -20.72 23.23 -0.05
N LEU A 670 -20.36 24.26 -0.81
CA LEU A 670 -21.32 25.10 -1.54
C LEU A 670 -22.05 24.34 -2.66
N THR A 671 -21.40 23.33 -3.26
CA THR A 671 -22.00 22.52 -4.33
C THR A 671 -22.92 21.41 -3.80
N LEU A 672 -22.65 20.90 -2.59
CA LEU A 672 -23.38 19.77 -1.97
C LEU A 672 -24.35 20.19 -0.84
N GLY A 673 -24.19 21.39 -0.28
CA GLY A 673 -24.94 21.87 0.88
C GLY A 673 -24.51 21.27 2.23
N HIS A 674 -23.42 20.50 2.28
CA HIS A 674 -22.86 19.93 3.51
C HIS A 674 -21.36 19.63 3.35
N VAL A 675 -20.64 19.58 4.49
CA VAL A 675 -19.20 19.31 4.52
C VAL A 675 -18.93 17.84 4.18
N CYS A 676 -18.04 17.61 3.22
CA CYS A 676 -17.51 16.29 2.89
C CYS A 676 -16.16 16.07 3.58
N HIS A 677 -16.05 15.01 4.38
CA HIS A 677 -14.79 14.58 4.95
C HIS A 677 -14.11 13.57 4.02
N GLU A 678 -12.98 13.96 3.42
CA GLU A 678 -12.13 13.02 2.68
C GLU A 678 -11.38 12.11 3.67
N LYS A 679 -11.73 10.82 3.66
CA LYS A 679 -11.12 9.81 4.54
C LYS A 679 -9.63 9.59 4.25
N ASN A 680 -9.17 9.88 3.03
CA ASN A 680 -7.82 9.62 2.54
C ASN A 680 -6.95 10.88 2.43
N ARG A 681 -7.17 11.89 3.29
CA ARG A 681 -6.42 13.16 3.25
C ARG A 681 -4.93 12.88 3.47
N PHE A 682 -4.11 13.27 2.50
CA PHE A 682 -2.68 13.02 2.52
C PHE A 682 -1.95 14.17 3.20
N ASP A 683 -1.29 13.91 4.32
CA ASP A 683 -0.36 14.86 4.94
C ASP A 683 1.02 14.68 4.28
N PRO A 684 1.50 15.65 3.49
CA PRO A 684 2.77 15.51 2.81
C PRO A 684 3.97 15.59 3.78
N ASP A 685 3.80 16.08 5.01
CA ASP A 685 4.86 16.17 6.02
C ASP A 685 5.09 14.85 6.76
N SER A 686 4.12 13.94 6.72
CA SER A 686 4.29 12.55 7.16
C SER A 686 5.47 11.85 6.44
N LEU A 687 5.73 12.19 5.17
CA LEU A 687 6.85 11.66 4.39
C LEU A 687 8.21 12.32 4.71
N LEU A 688 8.21 13.56 5.18
CA LEU A 688 9.43 14.31 5.57
C LEU A 688 9.88 13.95 6.98
N ALA A 689 8.95 13.76 7.90
CA ALA A 689 9.21 13.38 9.29
C ALA A 689 9.90 12.01 9.42
N TYR A 690 9.72 11.12 8.44
CA TYR A 690 10.43 9.85 8.37
C TYR A 690 11.91 9.97 7.94
N ASN A 691 12.36 11.12 7.43
CA ASN A 691 13.60 11.21 6.65
C ASN A 691 14.60 12.32 7.05
N TYR A 692 14.31 13.13 8.06
CA TYR A 692 15.30 14.02 8.69
C TYR A 692 15.29 13.80 10.20
N PRO A 693 16.29 13.14 10.81
CA PRO A 693 16.51 13.32 12.24
C PRO A 693 16.72 14.82 12.45
N GLN A 694 15.87 15.44 13.27
CA GLN A 694 16.07 16.83 13.67
C GLN A 694 17.45 16.93 14.30
N THR A 695 18.38 17.57 13.60
CA THR A 695 19.66 17.96 14.18
C THR A 695 19.36 19.04 15.21
N ALA A 696 19.45 18.67 16.49
CA ALA A 696 19.59 19.60 17.60
C ALA A 696 20.99 20.22 17.63
#